data_AF-A0A7S3Q5T4-F1
#
_entry.id   AF-A0A7S3Q5T4-F1
#
_cell.length_a   1.000
_cell.length_b   1.000
_cell.length_c   1.000
_cell.angle_alpha   90.00
_cell.angle_beta   90.00
_cell.angle_gamma   90.00
#
_symmetry.space_group_name_H-M   'P 1'
#
loop_
_entity.id
_entity.type
_entity.pdbx_description
1 polymer ?
#
loop_
_entity_poly.entity_id
_entity_poly.type
_entity_poly.pdbx_seq_one_letter_code
_entity_poly.pdbx_strand_id
1 'polypeptide(L)'
;MKIMSRSSFFGILIALASLHLRCYSFIMPYHVQPRASSSFSSIQRLYSYGERYSDSSEGAEAGTRLDTLRDKITNIAIIEQLLCGRRSSDDDNASIIVQLSFAGEGMIGDGEMDGESSQCLFLTPESSLIEEKTSTNTNTNIEMNMKCSQSLPIPLADSRTNRALKLLSFAYKRKPISKSLCLTLNPLLINRDGGLFDNLPWDKWSIDPLKRNFDAANNPIEKKFHLGKRDAYNRFMGKDWEGRSLSVGNLAARALYLLENDDDQDSDMDVDKDASKTEINESSMSAPAPAPADSFDQAATMSLAQRVLEIEIKECRMAVAEVEEQLAITQAKQGMYDLDSLTDGELILNFDILKSKMQDVENARESLNEREEALENLLNRKDENPEDSNGTSKPGSNFLTDFLSAIVDAQKSEAPYRGAIGYKPVIDSKEDVYKKSILPYSSPFELMNEIIEEQLNAEVVGVIIEDTSLFTGSTIFGGGIVLRRKGRKKKISLDGEELEFDDSDDNFGNLGIKKGEAIIVECDCDEAIGMALCLDLRISLDEAEWQKSQLNHVAIFQQKNVGTDKRSETSMNILPKLENEIESIIIASQGSGEQSQNTKIQKPRGEEDVAFFGSSQDDRPVFDTENPVNSMNQFDEMNDGDKAQLLLRLDSFKGELPRPRVLKNARLKSNGDDSAMDPLDELLLPLIDESVRRQVLVRTAEAKGDYEILDELDRVKSRRQIAKENYEIAKDEGKDDLADMWEKEAEFLGTLRADVTQDEGSYSTYMDRDEWYERTRQKISEKNKKRFGSLMDGIE
;
A
#
# COMPACT_ATOMS: atom_id res chain seq x y z
N MET A 1 31.93 -64.78 -6.99
CA MET A 1 33.28 -65.34 -7.23
C MET A 1 34.26 -64.18 -7.12
N LYS A 2 35.19 -64.18 -6.15
CA LYS A 2 35.91 -62.98 -5.60
C LYS A 2 34.93 -61.94 -5.00
N ILE A 3 34.98 -61.51 -3.72
CA ILE A 3 36.00 -61.47 -2.65
C ILE A 3 37.05 -60.36 -2.84
N MET A 4 36.92 -59.27 -2.09
CA MET A 4 37.76 -59.03 -0.91
C MET A 4 37.06 -58.11 0.11
N SER A 5 37.38 -58.31 1.39
CA SER A 5 37.01 -57.47 2.53
C SER A 5 38.25 -57.23 3.41
N ARG A 6 38.22 -56.16 4.21
CA ARG A 6 38.97 -55.95 5.48
C ARG A 6 38.49 -54.63 6.08
N SER A 7 37.93 -54.49 7.29
CA SER A 7 38.06 -55.16 8.60
C SER A 7 39.09 -54.54 9.56
N SER A 8 38.63 -53.52 10.29
CA SER A 8 38.76 -53.33 11.75
C SER A 8 40.08 -53.62 12.47
N PHE A 9 40.71 -52.54 12.96
CA PHE A 9 41.48 -52.40 14.20
C PHE A 9 41.32 -50.92 14.64
N PHE A 10 41.16 -50.52 15.92
CA PHE A 10 41.00 -51.24 17.19
C PHE A 10 39.94 -50.46 18.04
N GLY A 11 39.91 -50.27 19.38
CA GLY A 11 40.85 -50.66 20.44
C GLY A 11 40.42 -50.53 21.92
N ILE A 12 39.41 -49.71 22.27
CA ILE A 12 38.73 -49.66 23.60
C ILE A 12 39.62 -49.20 24.81
N LEU A 13 39.21 -48.18 25.60
CA LEU A 13 39.00 -48.25 27.08
C LEU A 13 38.70 -46.89 27.79
N ILE A 14 37.58 -46.88 28.53
CA ILE A 14 37.33 -46.38 29.91
C ILE A 14 37.66 -44.93 30.34
N ALA A 15 36.63 -44.36 31.00
CA ALA A 15 36.51 -43.05 31.62
C ALA A 15 37.28 -42.80 32.94
N LEU A 16 37.45 -41.52 33.28
CA LEU A 16 37.30 -40.85 34.60
C LEU A 16 37.22 -39.33 34.28
N ALA A 17 36.13 -38.58 34.48
CA ALA A 17 35.39 -38.23 35.70
C ALA A 17 36.00 -37.08 36.54
N SER A 18 35.11 -36.24 37.08
CA SER A 18 35.30 -35.28 38.18
C SER A 18 35.80 -33.83 37.90
N LEU A 19 34.80 -32.96 37.76
CA LEU A 19 34.54 -31.83 38.68
C LEU A 19 35.55 -30.66 38.79
N HIS A 20 35.08 -29.46 38.40
CA HIS A 20 35.08 -28.35 39.36
C HIS A 20 33.92 -27.37 39.11
N LEU A 21 33.12 -27.09 40.14
CA LEU A 21 32.19 -25.96 40.13
C LEU A 21 32.97 -24.65 40.29
N ARG A 22 32.45 -23.57 39.68
CA ARG A 22 32.22 -22.30 40.39
C ARG A 22 31.14 -21.46 39.69
N CYS A 23 30.20 -20.97 40.48
CA CYS A 23 29.13 -20.10 40.03
C CYS A 23 29.66 -18.68 39.80
N TYR A 24 29.04 -17.93 38.87
CA TYR A 24 28.80 -16.51 39.07
C TYR A 24 27.51 -16.10 38.34
N SER A 25 26.49 -15.74 39.11
CA SER A 25 25.32 -15.04 38.60
C SER A 25 25.70 -13.58 38.35
N PHE A 26 25.28 -13.00 37.22
CA PHE A 26 25.30 -11.56 37.03
C PHE A 26 24.06 -11.10 36.26
N ILE A 27 23.16 -10.41 36.96
CA ILE A 27 22.00 -9.71 36.38
C ILE A 27 22.39 -8.25 36.28
N MET A 28 22.50 -7.72 35.06
CA MET A 28 22.46 -6.28 34.75
C MET A 28 21.92 -6.07 33.34
N PRO A 29 21.04 -5.07 33.11
CA PRO A 29 20.57 -4.75 31.76
C PRO A 29 21.62 -3.92 31.00
N TYR A 30 21.98 -4.36 29.80
CA TYR A 30 22.80 -3.56 28.89
C TYR A 30 21.92 -2.85 27.86
N HIS A 31 21.87 -1.53 27.96
CA HIS A 31 21.35 -0.66 26.90
C HIS A 31 22.38 -0.59 25.77
N VAL A 32 22.38 -1.57 24.87
CA VAL A 32 23.38 -1.70 23.80
C VAL A 32 23.13 -0.64 22.72
N GLN A 33 23.90 0.45 22.74
CA GLN A 33 24.08 1.26 21.53
C GLN A 33 24.94 0.49 20.52
N PRO A 34 24.54 0.38 19.24
CA PRO A 34 25.30 -0.36 18.24
C PRO A 34 26.60 0.35 17.86
N ARG A 35 27.73 -0.14 18.38
CA ARG A 35 29.08 0.29 17.95
C ARG A 35 29.47 -0.32 16.61
N ALA A 36 28.89 0.20 15.52
CA ALA A 36 29.41 -0.05 14.17
C ALA A 36 30.87 0.44 14.08
N SER A 37 31.79 -0.39 13.57
CA SER A 37 33.23 -0.06 13.56
C SER A 37 33.99 -0.58 12.33
N SER A 38 34.98 0.21 11.90
CA SER A 38 36.14 -0.17 11.07
C SER A 38 36.00 -0.55 9.59
N SER A 39 34.80 -0.63 9.00
CA SER A 39 34.59 -1.03 7.58
C SER A 39 35.42 -0.25 6.54
N PHE A 40 35.60 1.07 6.73
CA PHE A 40 36.41 1.94 5.88
C PHE A 40 37.85 1.45 5.68
N SER A 41 38.46 0.82 6.69
CA SER A 41 39.87 0.40 6.64
C SER A 41 40.13 -0.79 5.72
N SER A 42 39.13 -1.66 5.51
CA SER A 42 39.22 -2.80 4.60
C SER A 42 39.11 -2.35 3.14
N ILE A 43 38.20 -1.41 2.87
CA ILE A 43 38.00 -0.81 1.54
C ILE A 43 39.29 -0.14 1.06
N GLN A 44 39.97 0.61 1.94
CA GLN A 44 41.22 1.29 1.60
C GLN A 44 42.39 0.34 1.25
N ARG A 45 42.34 -0.93 1.67
CA ARG A 45 43.35 -1.94 1.32
C ARG A 45 43.13 -2.55 -0.07
N LEU A 46 41.89 -2.74 -0.50
CA LEU A 46 41.58 -3.32 -1.81
C LEU A 46 42.07 -2.44 -2.97
N TYR A 47 41.98 -1.11 -2.83
CA TYR A 47 42.48 -0.18 -3.85
C TYR A 47 43.98 -0.36 -4.17
N SER A 48 44.81 -0.75 -3.18
CA SER A 48 46.25 -0.99 -3.40
C SER A 48 46.59 -2.16 -4.34
N TYR A 49 45.60 -2.99 -4.70
CA TYR A 49 45.74 -4.05 -5.70
C TYR A 49 45.12 -3.69 -7.06
N GLY A 50 44.29 -2.66 -7.15
CA GLY A 50 43.56 -2.28 -8.37
C GLY A 50 44.42 -1.60 -9.44
N GLU A 51 45.41 -0.79 -9.05
CA GLU A 51 46.26 0.03 -9.93
C GLU A 51 47.24 -0.78 -10.84
N ARG A 52 47.02 -2.09 -11.04
CA ARG A 52 47.93 -2.98 -11.79
C ARG A 52 47.33 -3.64 -13.03
N TYR A 53 46.10 -3.27 -13.41
CA TYR A 53 45.38 -3.86 -14.56
C TYR A 53 44.70 -2.80 -15.46
N SER A 54 45.39 -1.68 -15.72
CA SER A 54 44.88 -0.58 -16.56
C SER A 54 44.89 -0.83 -18.08
N ASP A 55 45.65 -1.81 -18.55
CA ASP A 55 46.12 -1.86 -19.95
C ASP A 55 45.31 -2.81 -20.87
N SER A 56 44.03 -3.04 -20.56
CA SER A 56 43.12 -3.83 -21.40
C SER A 56 41.78 -3.11 -21.66
N SER A 57 41.15 -3.39 -22.81
CA SER A 57 39.85 -2.81 -23.18
C SER A 57 38.72 -3.24 -22.24
N GLU A 58 38.81 -4.45 -21.66
CA GLU A 58 37.89 -4.93 -20.61
C GLU A 58 38.00 -4.07 -19.34
N GLY A 59 39.18 -3.49 -19.07
CA GLY A 59 39.40 -2.55 -17.97
C GLY A 59 38.58 -1.25 -18.11
N ALA A 60 38.23 -0.82 -19.32
CA ALA A 60 37.40 0.37 -19.53
C ALA A 60 35.93 0.14 -19.13
N GLU A 61 35.34 -1.00 -19.52
CA GLU A 61 34.00 -1.39 -19.06
C GLU A 61 33.97 -1.73 -17.56
N ALA A 62 35.05 -2.30 -17.02
CA ALA A 62 35.19 -2.52 -15.58
C ALA A 62 35.26 -1.19 -14.82
N GLY A 63 35.99 -0.19 -15.36
CA GLY A 63 36.09 1.15 -14.81
C GLY A 63 34.74 1.87 -14.73
N THR A 64 34.01 1.99 -15.83
CA THR A 64 32.69 2.65 -15.83
C THR A 64 31.67 1.94 -14.95
N ARG A 65 31.74 0.60 -14.81
CA ARG A 65 30.93 -0.16 -13.85
C ARG A 65 31.36 0.04 -12.39
N LEU A 66 32.65 0.27 -12.13
CA LEU A 66 33.14 0.59 -10.78
C LEU A 66 32.77 2.01 -10.36
N ASP A 67 32.90 3.01 -11.23
CA ASP A 67 32.53 4.39 -10.92
C ASP A 67 31.01 4.54 -10.77
N THR A 68 30.19 3.95 -11.65
CA THR A 68 28.72 3.95 -11.46
C THR A 68 28.23 3.16 -10.23
N LEU A 69 29.01 2.20 -9.72
CA LEU A 69 28.76 1.58 -8.41
C LEU A 69 29.23 2.46 -7.25
N ARG A 70 30.37 3.13 -7.40
CA ARG A 70 30.93 4.08 -6.43
C ARG A 70 29.95 5.23 -6.18
N ASP A 71 29.46 5.87 -7.23
CA ASP A 71 28.52 6.99 -7.15
C ASP A 71 27.22 6.59 -6.44
N LYS A 72 26.68 5.41 -6.74
CA LYS A 72 25.52 4.85 -6.03
C LYS A 72 25.80 4.61 -4.55
N ILE A 73 26.95 4.03 -4.21
CA ILE A 73 27.35 3.79 -2.81
C ILE A 73 27.57 5.10 -2.06
N THR A 74 28.18 6.12 -2.67
CA THR A 74 28.31 7.45 -2.04
C THR A 74 26.96 8.13 -1.87
N ASN A 75 26.06 8.05 -2.85
CA ASN A 75 24.72 8.65 -2.75
C ASN A 75 23.89 7.99 -1.63
N ILE A 76 23.95 6.66 -1.50
CA ILE A 76 23.31 5.95 -0.38
C ILE A 76 23.94 6.36 0.96
N ALA A 77 25.26 6.43 1.05
CA ALA A 77 25.96 6.86 2.27
C ALA A 77 25.67 8.33 2.66
N ILE A 78 25.48 9.22 1.68
CA ILE A 78 25.07 10.61 1.89
C ILE A 78 23.63 10.67 2.41
N ILE A 79 22.70 9.93 1.78
CA ILE A 79 21.31 9.81 2.25
C ILE A 79 21.27 9.28 3.70
N GLU A 80 22.08 8.26 4.02
CA GLU A 80 22.19 7.75 5.39
C GLU A 80 22.76 8.78 6.38
N GLN A 81 23.79 9.56 6.00
CA GLN A 81 24.35 10.60 6.87
C GLN A 81 23.34 11.73 7.15
N LEU A 82 22.60 12.14 6.12
CA LEU A 82 21.54 13.14 6.19
C LEU A 82 20.38 12.67 7.08
N LEU A 83 19.83 11.48 6.83
CA LEU A 83 18.71 10.92 7.59
C LEU A 83 19.09 10.59 9.05
N CYS A 84 20.29 10.02 9.28
CA CYS A 84 20.75 9.72 10.63
C CYS A 84 21.28 10.95 11.40
N GLY A 85 21.19 12.17 10.84
CA GLY A 85 21.53 13.41 11.53
C GLY A 85 22.99 13.52 12.00
N ARG A 86 23.91 12.76 11.38
CA ARG A 86 25.33 12.74 11.76
C ARG A 86 26.07 13.95 11.18
N ARG A 87 25.87 15.11 11.81
CA ARG A 87 26.67 16.31 11.56
C ARG A 87 28.15 15.99 11.70
N SER A 88 28.91 16.12 10.61
CA SER A 88 30.31 16.53 10.71
C SER A 88 30.34 17.93 11.35
N SER A 89 31.39 18.23 12.11
CA SER A 89 31.56 19.55 12.74
C SER A 89 32.15 20.61 11.79
N ASP A 90 32.53 20.21 10.58
CA ASP A 90 33.52 20.89 9.75
C ASP A 90 32.99 21.27 8.35
N ASP A 91 31.77 20.85 7.99
CA ASP A 91 31.13 21.18 6.72
C ASP A 91 30.15 22.36 6.87
N ASP A 92 30.61 23.57 6.54
CA ASP A 92 29.80 24.81 6.54
C ASP A 92 28.67 24.84 5.47
N ASN A 93 28.45 23.73 4.75
CA ASN A 93 27.27 23.56 3.89
C ASN A 93 26.04 23.38 4.78
N ALA A 94 25.33 24.49 5.03
CA ALA A 94 24.14 24.56 5.87
C ALA A 94 23.16 23.40 5.63
N SER A 95 22.59 22.87 6.70
CA SER A 95 21.82 21.63 6.66
C SER A 95 20.47 21.81 5.97
N ILE A 96 20.45 21.57 4.65
CA ILE A 96 19.29 21.58 3.73
C ILE A 96 18.10 20.73 4.23
N ILE A 97 18.27 19.92 5.28
CA ILE A 97 17.23 19.07 5.85
C ILE A 97 17.02 19.39 7.34
N VAL A 98 15.79 19.77 7.67
CA VAL A 98 15.29 19.92 9.04
C VAL A 98 14.77 18.57 9.53
N GLN A 99 15.15 18.18 10.75
CA GLN A 99 14.67 16.95 11.40
C GLN A 99 13.54 17.28 12.38
N LEU A 100 12.37 16.69 12.12
CA LEU A 100 11.11 16.95 12.80
C LEU A 100 10.63 15.75 13.62
N SER A 101 9.88 16.07 14.67
CA SER A 101 9.18 15.16 15.56
C SER A 101 7.69 15.53 15.65
N PHE A 102 6.85 14.56 15.99
CA PHE A 102 5.41 14.77 16.14
C PHE A 102 5.08 15.53 17.45
N ALA A 103 4.32 16.61 17.35
CA ALA A 103 3.93 17.45 18.50
C ALA A 103 2.47 17.25 18.94
N GLY A 104 1.51 17.13 18.00
CA GLY A 104 0.09 16.99 18.35
C GLY A 104 -0.90 17.02 17.19
N GLU A 105 -2.19 16.89 17.52
CA GLU A 105 -3.33 17.28 16.67
C GLU A 105 -3.83 18.68 17.06
N GLY A 106 -4.42 19.41 16.13
CA GLY A 106 -5.11 20.68 16.39
C GLY A 106 -6.08 20.99 15.26
N MET A 107 -6.71 22.17 15.29
CA MET A 107 -7.54 22.65 14.19
C MET A 107 -7.08 24.04 13.78
N ILE A 108 -7.08 24.31 12.48
CA ILE A 108 -6.86 25.63 11.92
C ILE A 108 -8.21 26.08 11.35
N GLY A 109 -8.66 27.26 11.76
CA GLY A 109 -9.86 27.89 11.19
C GLY A 109 -9.48 28.82 10.06
N ASP A 110 -10.16 28.67 8.92
CA ASP A 110 -10.30 29.79 7.99
C ASP A 110 -11.02 30.93 8.75
N GLY A 111 -10.49 32.16 8.70
CA GLY A 111 -10.86 33.23 9.65
C GLY A 111 -12.25 33.86 9.46
N GLU A 112 -13.12 33.25 8.67
CA GLU A 112 -14.52 33.66 8.53
C GLU A 112 -15.39 32.93 9.55
N MET A 113 -16.43 33.58 10.10
CA MET A 113 -17.19 33.03 11.25
C MET A 113 -17.94 31.71 10.96
N ASP A 114 -18.11 31.35 9.70
CA ASP A 114 -18.81 30.13 9.25
C ASP A 114 -17.87 29.16 8.48
N GLY A 115 -16.54 29.36 8.53
CA GLY A 115 -15.55 28.56 7.78
C GLY A 115 -15.36 27.12 8.32
N GLU A 116 -15.02 26.18 7.43
CA GLU A 116 -14.80 24.77 7.78
C GLU A 116 -13.42 24.58 8.45
N SER A 117 -13.39 24.29 9.75
CA SER A 117 -12.13 24.18 10.51
C SER A 117 -11.34 22.91 10.16
N SER A 118 -10.32 23.05 9.30
CA SER A 118 -9.42 21.98 8.87
C SER A 118 -8.64 21.35 10.04
N GLN A 119 -8.76 20.04 10.22
CA GLN A 119 -8.01 19.33 11.26
C GLN A 119 -6.57 19.03 10.81
N CYS A 120 -5.59 19.47 11.62
CA CYS A 120 -4.18 19.43 11.29
C CYS A 120 -3.37 18.60 12.29
N LEU A 121 -2.28 17.99 11.81
CA LEU A 121 -1.18 17.51 12.64
C LEU A 121 -0.11 18.60 12.74
N PHE A 122 0.65 18.61 13.83
CA PHE A 122 1.75 19.56 14.02
C PHE A 122 3.06 18.81 14.24
N LEU A 123 4.09 19.17 13.47
CA LEU A 123 5.47 18.69 13.66
C LEU A 123 6.37 19.82 14.14
N THR A 124 7.30 19.54 15.06
CA THR A 124 8.27 20.52 15.59
C THR A 124 9.72 20.01 15.48
N PRO A 125 10.73 20.89 15.40
CA PRO A 125 12.13 20.47 15.40
C PRO A 125 12.55 19.98 16.79
N GLU A 126 13.34 18.90 16.88
CA GLU A 126 13.75 18.32 18.18
C GLU A 126 14.35 19.34 19.16
N SER A 127 15.04 20.37 18.66
CA SER A 127 15.67 21.41 19.47
C SER A 127 14.68 22.22 20.32
N SER A 128 13.38 22.29 19.97
CA SER A 128 12.39 22.98 20.80
C SER A 128 11.88 22.13 21.97
N LEU A 129 12.08 20.81 21.96
CA LEU A 129 11.47 19.87 22.92
C LEU A 129 12.35 19.58 24.16
N ILE A 130 13.64 19.98 24.14
CA ILE A 130 14.65 19.43 25.06
C ILE A 130 14.88 20.27 26.33
N GLU A 131 14.54 21.56 26.33
CA GLU A 131 14.96 22.50 27.40
C GLU A 131 14.22 22.38 28.75
N GLU A 132 13.20 21.52 28.87
CA GLU A 132 12.27 21.54 30.03
C GLU A 132 12.76 20.81 31.30
N LYS A 133 13.90 20.09 31.25
CA LYS A 133 14.25 19.06 32.27
C LYS A 133 15.34 19.41 33.28
N THR A 134 15.86 20.65 33.34
CA THR A 134 17.07 20.99 34.12
C THR A 134 16.93 22.09 35.18
N SER A 135 15.72 22.39 35.66
CA SER A 135 15.47 23.43 36.68
C SER A 135 14.84 22.91 37.99
N THR A 136 15.29 21.76 38.50
CA THR A 136 14.87 21.25 39.82
C THR A 136 15.45 22.08 40.97
N ASN A 137 14.83 23.22 41.31
CA ASN A 137 14.88 23.76 42.68
C ASN A 137 13.86 24.90 42.98
N THR A 138 13.33 24.85 44.20
CA THR A 138 12.52 25.87 44.91
C THR A 138 11.10 26.17 44.42
N ASN A 139 10.17 26.28 45.39
CA ASN A 139 8.75 26.49 45.18
C ASN A 139 8.42 27.99 45.01
N THR A 140 8.53 28.49 43.78
CA THR A 140 7.92 29.76 43.35
C THR A 140 6.97 29.49 42.18
N ASN A 141 6.00 30.38 41.98
CA ASN A 141 4.99 30.24 40.92
C ASN A 141 5.66 29.89 39.59
N ILE A 142 5.23 28.78 38.98
CA ILE A 142 5.59 28.46 37.61
C ILE A 142 4.77 29.39 36.72
N GLU A 143 5.34 30.56 36.44
CA GLU A 143 4.97 31.29 35.23
C GLU A 143 5.30 30.36 34.06
N MET A 144 4.24 29.81 33.45
CA MET A 144 4.36 29.03 32.22
C MET A 144 4.84 29.98 31.13
N ASN A 145 6.17 30.06 30.97
CA ASN A 145 6.81 30.81 29.91
C ASN A 145 6.40 30.17 28.59
N MET A 146 5.35 30.73 27.97
CA MET A 146 4.80 30.33 26.68
C MET A 146 5.83 30.54 25.59
N LYS A 147 6.75 29.59 25.45
CA LYS A 147 7.70 29.53 24.33
C LYS A 147 6.91 29.23 23.07
N CYS A 148 6.56 30.31 22.37
CA CYS A 148 6.09 30.26 21.00
C CYS A 148 7.08 29.40 20.20
N SER A 149 6.61 28.26 19.74
CA SER A 149 7.40 27.21 19.11
C SER A 149 6.99 27.13 17.65
N GLN A 150 7.97 27.15 16.75
CA GLN A 150 7.71 26.98 15.33
C GLN A 150 7.32 25.53 15.08
N SER A 151 6.19 25.34 14.39
CA SER A 151 5.60 24.04 14.08
C SER A 151 5.08 24.04 12.64
N LEU A 152 5.30 22.94 11.92
CA LEU A 152 4.70 22.74 10.61
C LEU A 152 3.29 22.17 10.77
N PRO A 153 2.23 22.86 10.29
CA PRO A 153 0.91 22.26 10.15
C PRO A 153 0.90 21.32 8.94
N ILE A 154 0.32 20.14 9.13
CA ILE A 154 0.04 19.18 8.06
C ILE A 154 -1.46 18.95 8.08
N PRO A 155 -2.22 19.53 7.13
CA PRO A 155 -3.65 19.33 7.07
C PRO A 155 -3.99 17.90 6.66
N LEU A 156 -5.04 17.34 7.25
CA LEU A 156 -5.58 16.04 6.87
C LEU A 156 -6.84 16.26 6.05
N ALA A 157 -6.89 15.72 4.83
CA ALA A 157 -8.06 15.85 3.96
C ALA A 157 -9.33 15.29 4.62
N ASP A 158 -10.43 16.05 4.57
CA ASP A 158 -11.59 15.87 5.46
C ASP A 158 -12.27 14.51 5.36
N SER A 159 -12.31 13.94 4.15
CA SER A 159 -12.82 12.58 3.89
C SER A 159 -11.96 11.46 4.51
N ARG A 160 -10.69 11.75 4.84
CA ARG A 160 -9.69 10.82 5.40
C ARG A 160 -9.34 11.11 6.88
N THR A 161 -9.48 12.34 7.38
CA THR A 161 -9.20 12.80 8.77
C THR A 161 -9.43 11.73 9.84
N ASN A 162 -10.69 11.32 10.01
CA ASN A 162 -11.18 10.42 11.04
C ASN A 162 -10.69 8.97 10.93
N ARG A 163 -9.97 8.63 9.85
CA ARG A 163 -9.29 7.34 9.64
C ARG A 163 -7.80 7.47 9.97
N ALA A 164 -7.14 8.48 9.37
CA ALA A 164 -5.73 8.82 9.62
C ALA A 164 -5.45 9.02 11.12
N LEU A 165 -6.23 9.87 11.78
CA LEU A 165 -6.08 10.18 13.21
C LEU A 165 -6.23 8.96 14.11
N LYS A 166 -7.09 7.99 13.74
CA LYS A 166 -7.24 6.74 14.52
C LYS A 166 -5.95 5.92 14.42
N LEU A 167 -5.45 5.67 13.22
CA LEU A 167 -4.18 4.97 12.98
C LEU A 167 -3.02 5.62 13.75
N LEU A 168 -2.84 6.93 13.58
CA LEU A 168 -1.81 7.72 14.26
C LEU A 168 -1.96 7.68 15.78
N SER A 169 -3.18 7.76 16.31
CA SER A 169 -3.41 7.67 17.75
C SER A 169 -3.02 6.33 18.36
N PHE A 170 -2.94 5.25 17.57
CA PHE A 170 -2.47 3.95 18.05
C PHE A 170 -0.94 3.82 17.93
N ALA A 171 -0.36 4.27 16.81
CA ALA A 171 1.10 4.36 16.65
C ALA A 171 1.75 5.21 17.76
N TYR A 172 1.19 6.39 18.04
CA TYR A 172 1.67 7.29 19.10
C TYR A 172 1.60 6.69 20.52
N LYS A 173 0.60 5.82 20.79
CA LYS A 173 0.44 5.20 22.12
C LYS A 173 1.53 4.17 22.43
N ARG A 174 2.08 3.50 21.42
CA ARG A 174 2.99 2.32 21.55
C ARG A 174 2.50 1.28 22.57
N LYS A 175 1.18 1.07 22.66
CA LYS A 175 0.55 0.07 23.52
C LYS A 175 -0.03 -1.04 22.63
N PRO A 176 0.19 -2.34 22.94
CA PRO A 176 -0.33 -3.44 22.14
C PRO A 176 -1.85 -3.36 22.04
N ILE A 177 -2.38 -3.49 20.83
CA ILE A 177 -3.83 -3.48 20.55
C ILE A 177 -4.37 -4.89 20.39
N SER A 178 -5.65 -5.09 20.71
CA SER A 178 -6.29 -6.40 20.55
C SER A 178 -6.38 -6.80 19.07
N LYS A 179 -6.36 -8.10 18.78
CA LYS A 179 -6.47 -8.60 17.38
C LYS A 179 -7.66 -8.00 16.64
N SER A 180 -8.84 -7.98 17.25
CA SER A 180 -10.05 -7.44 16.63
C SER A 180 -9.93 -5.95 16.30
N LEU A 181 -9.26 -5.17 17.15
CA LEU A 181 -8.99 -3.76 16.89
C LEU A 181 -7.94 -3.56 15.80
N CYS A 182 -6.87 -4.36 15.78
CA CYS A 182 -5.89 -4.31 14.70
C CYS A 182 -6.54 -4.65 13.34
N LEU A 183 -7.38 -5.70 13.28
CA LEU A 183 -8.10 -6.05 12.06
C LEU A 183 -9.15 -5.03 11.60
N THR A 184 -9.76 -4.24 12.48
CA THR A 184 -10.64 -3.13 12.04
C THR A 184 -9.86 -1.88 11.62
N LEU A 185 -8.59 -1.76 12.02
CA LEU A 185 -7.69 -0.67 11.60
C LEU A 185 -6.93 -1.00 10.30
N ASN A 186 -6.55 -2.26 10.06
CA ASN A 186 -5.75 -2.65 8.90
C ASN A 186 -6.33 -2.18 7.55
N PRO A 187 -7.64 -2.33 7.24
CA PRO A 187 -8.23 -1.80 6.00
C PRO A 187 -8.11 -0.29 5.82
N LEU A 188 -7.91 0.48 6.90
CA LEU A 188 -7.68 1.93 6.83
C LEU A 188 -6.27 2.29 6.33
N LEU A 189 -5.34 1.33 6.33
CA LEU A 189 -3.97 1.47 5.83
C LEU A 189 -3.80 0.79 4.46
N ILE A 190 -4.36 -0.41 4.25
CA ILE A 190 -4.10 -1.21 3.03
C ILE A 190 -5.11 -1.04 1.90
N ASN A 191 -6.27 -0.41 2.14
CA ASN A 191 -7.24 -0.09 1.08
C ASN A 191 -7.19 1.42 0.78
N ARG A 192 -5.99 1.94 0.50
CA ARG A 192 -5.74 3.31 0.04
C ARG A 192 -5.05 3.22 -1.31
N ASP A 193 -5.76 3.63 -2.36
CA ASP A 193 -5.18 3.80 -3.68
C ASP A 193 -4.01 4.80 -3.61
N GLY A 194 -2.88 4.49 -4.24
CA GLY A 194 -1.65 5.29 -4.17
C GLY A 194 -0.94 5.32 -2.80
N GLY A 195 -1.44 4.57 -1.80
CA GLY A 195 -0.88 4.52 -0.45
C GLY A 195 0.38 3.66 -0.31
N LEU A 196 0.97 3.67 0.89
CA LEU A 196 2.22 2.96 1.22
C LEU A 196 2.17 1.48 0.81
N PHE A 197 1.07 0.78 1.12
CA PHE A 197 0.93 -0.65 0.82
C PHE A 197 1.01 -0.96 -0.68
N ASP A 198 0.55 -0.02 -1.51
CA ASP A 198 0.41 -0.18 -2.94
C ASP A 198 1.71 0.10 -3.69
N ASN A 199 2.45 1.12 -3.22
CA ASN A 199 3.72 1.55 -3.83
C ASN A 199 4.94 0.74 -3.35
N LEU A 200 4.78 -0.20 -2.41
CA LEU A 200 5.84 -1.12 -2.02
C LEU A 200 6.36 -1.93 -3.23
N PRO A 201 7.66 -2.22 -3.31
CA PRO A 201 8.34 -2.78 -4.49
C PRO A 201 8.08 -4.28 -4.74
N TRP A 202 6.86 -4.76 -4.55
CA TRP A 202 6.49 -6.19 -4.49
C TRP A 202 7.15 -7.05 -5.59
N ASP A 203 6.95 -6.71 -6.86
CA ASP A 203 7.45 -7.49 -8.02
C ASP A 203 8.98 -7.56 -8.14
N LYS A 204 9.69 -6.64 -7.48
CA LYS A 204 11.16 -6.52 -7.52
C LYS A 204 11.80 -7.08 -6.26
N TRP A 205 11.20 -6.84 -5.10
CA TRP A 205 11.82 -7.08 -3.80
C TRP A 205 11.18 -8.22 -3.00
N SER A 206 10.05 -8.82 -3.42
CA SER A 206 9.61 -10.07 -2.79
C SER A 206 10.68 -11.15 -2.92
N ILE A 207 10.83 -11.99 -1.89
CA ILE A 207 11.84 -13.04 -1.82
C ILE A 207 11.17 -14.36 -1.45
N ASP A 208 11.54 -15.44 -2.15
CA ASP A 208 11.50 -16.79 -1.59
C ASP A 208 12.92 -17.17 -1.12
N PRO A 209 13.20 -17.12 0.19
CA PRO A 209 14.57 -17.29 0.70
C PRO A 209 15.02 -18.76 0.71
N LEU A 210 14.13 -19.68 0.33
CA LEU A 210 14.27 -21.13 0.50
C LEU A 210 14.12 -21.92 -0.81
N LYS A 211 13.79 -21.26 -1.93
CA LYS A 211 13.49 -21.90 -3.23
C LYS A 211 12.34 -22.93 -3.12
N ARG A 212 11.35 -22.61 -2.29
CA ARG A 212 10.11 -23.36 -2.07
C ARG A 212 9.02 -23.06 -3.10
N ASN A 213 9.29 -22.14 -4.04
CA ASN A 213 8.43 -21.77 -5.17
C ASN A 213 8.20 -22.86 -6.23
N PHE A 214 8.11 -24.12 -5.82
CA PHE A 214 7.71 -25.25 -6.64
C PHE A 214 6.39 -25.83 -6.10
N ASP A 215 5.51 -26.28 -6.98
CA ASP A 215 4.25 -26.92 -6.59
C ASP A 215 4.48 -28.32 -6.00
N ALA A 216 3.41 -28.99 -5.57
CA ALA A 216 3.48 -30.37 -5.06
C ALA A 216 3.93 -31.42 -6.10
N ALA A 217 4.00 -31.05 -7.39
CA ALA A 217 4.56 -31.85 -8.48
C ALA A 217 5.99 -31.39 -8.88
N ASN A 218 6.58 -30.47 -8.12
CA ASN A 218 7.89 -29.86 -8.30
C ASN A 218 8.05 -29.02 -9.59
N ASN A 219 6.98 -28.41 -10.09
CA ASN A 219 7.02 -27.40 -11.16
C ASN A 219 7.23 -25.99 -10.59
N PRO A 220 8.06 -25.12 -11.19
CA PRO A 220 8.22 -23.76 -10.70
C PRO A 220 6.92 -22.97 -10.87
N ILE A 221 6.29 -22.62 -9.75
CA ILE A 221 5.06 -21.82 -9.71
C ILE A 221 5.35 -20.44 -10.32
N GLU A 222 4.42 -19.92 -11.12
CA GLU A 222 4.59 -18.65 -11.81
C GLU A 222 4.91 -17.48 -10.86
N LYS A 223 5.82 -16.59 -11.28
CA LYS A 223 6.36 -15.49 -10.47
C LYS A 223 5.30 -14.59 -9.79
N LYS A 224 4.10 -14.50 -10.38
CA LYS A 224 2.97 -13.67 -9.91
C LYS A 224 2.30 -14.14 -8.61
N PHE A 225 2.76 -15.25 -8.00
CA PHE A 225 2.14 -15.86 -6.82
C PHE A 225 3.02 -15.88 -5.55
N HIS A 226 4.20 -15.24 -5.55
CA HIS A 226 5.25 -15.46 -4.54
C HIS A 226 5.48 -14.31 -3.58
N LEU A 227 5.08 -14.48 -2.30
CA LEU A 227 5.43 -13.62 -1.15
C LEU A 227 5.28 -12.11 -1.44
N GLY A 228 4.30 -11.78 -2.29
CA GLY A 228 4.03 -10.44 -2.78
C GLY A 228 2.80 -9.82 -2.13
N LYS A 229 2.28 -8.76 -2.76
CA LYS A 229 1.15 -7.94 -2.28
C LYS A 229 -0.05 -8.77 -1.75
N ARG A 230 -0.36 -9.91 -2.37
CA ARG A 230 -1.47 -10.79 -1.96
C ARG A 230 -1.22 -11.59 -0.68
N ASP A 231 0.02 -11.99 -0.40
CA ASP A 231 0.39 -12.67 0.86
C ASP A 231 0.40 -11.67 2.01
N ALA A 232 0.97 -10.48 1.77
CA ALA A 232 0.88 -9.36 2.70
C ALA A 232 -0.58 -9.00 3.02
N TYR A 233 -1.46 -8.95 2.01
CA TYR A 233 -2.90 -8.71 2.19
C TYR A 233 -3.57 -9.81 3.04
N ASN A 234 -3.26 -11.09 2.82
CA ASN A 234 -3.77 -12.19 3.65
C ASN A 234 -3.32 -12.07 5.12
N ARG A 235 -2.07 -11.65 5.37
CA ARG A 235 -1.57 -11.29 6.71
C ARG A 235 -2.36 -10.13 7.30
N PHE A 236 -2.54 -9.01 6.58
CA PHE A 236 -3.35 -7.89 7.08
C PHE A 236 -4.80 -8.26 7.38
N MET A 237 -5.39 -9.22 6.68
CA MET A 237 -6.72 -9.78 6.95
C MET A 237 -6.74 -10.83 8.07
N GLY A 238 -5.63 -11.09 8.75
CA GLY A 238 -5.59 -11.89 9.98
C GLY A 238 -5.84 -13.39 9.81
N LYS A 239 -5.86 -13.90 8.58
CA LYS A 239 -5.90 -15.33 8.28
C LYS A 239 -4.70 -16.05 8.89
N ASP A 240 -3.55 -15.38 8.83
CA ASP A 240 -2.23 -15.98 8.97
C ASP A 240 -1.46 -15.51 10.21
N TRP A 241 -2.17 -15.12 11.27
CA TRP A 241 -1.56 -14.74 12.54
C TRP A 241 -1.42 -15.95 13.46
N GLU A 242 -0.27 -16.09 14.11
CA GLU A 242 -0.02 -17.13 15.10
C GLU A 242 -0.94 -16.99 16.32
N GLY A 243 -1.39 -18.13 16.86
CA GLY A 243 -2.16 -18.25 18.10
C GLY A 243 -3.60 -17.71 18.06
N ARG A 244 -3.93 -16.76 17.17
CA ARG A 244 -5.27 -16.14 17.01
C ARG A 244 -5.78 -16.07 15.56
N SER A 245 -5.25 -16.85 14.63
CA SER A 245 -5.82 -17.04 13.28
C SER A 245 -7.35 -17.24 13.29
N LEU A 246 -8.04 -16.68 12.30
CA LEU A 246 -9.50 -16.79 12.15
C LEU A 246 -9.95 -17.96 11.25
N SER A 247 -9.05 -18.85 10.84
CA SER A 247 -9.43 -20.07 10.11
C SER A 247 -10.25 -21.03 10.98
N VAL A 248 -11.16 -21.78 10.35
CA VAL A 248 -12.02 -22.76 11.02
C VAL A 248 -11.18 -23.79 11.80
N GLY A 249 -10.12 -24.34 11.18
CA GLY A 249 -9.20 -25.28 11.84
C GLY A 249 -8.51 -24.73 13.09
N ASN A 250 -8.11 -23.46 13.10
CA ASN A 250 -7.44 -22.85 14.25
C ASN A 250 -8.43 -22.42 15.34
N LEU A 251 -9.67 -22.09 14.98
CA LEU A 251 -10.76 -21.90 15.94
C LEU A 251 -11.17 -23.23 16.58
N ALA A 252 -11.22 -24.31 15.79
CA ALA A 252 -11.48 -25.67 16.28
C ALA A 252 -10.37 -26.16 17.24
N ALA A 253 -9.09 -25.98 16.87
CA ALA A 253 -7.96 -26.30 17.73
C ALA A 253 -8.02 -25.57 19.09
N ARG A 254 -8.45 -24.30 19.12
CA ARG A 254 -8.64 -23.56 20.38
C ARG A 254 -9.80 -24.08 21.21
N ALA A 255 -10.93 -24.40 20.58
CA ALA A 255 -12.06 -25.01 21.29
C ALA A 255 -11.65 -26.38 21.90
N LEU A 256 -10.91 -27.18 21.13
CA LEU A 256 -10.35 -28.46 21.58
C LEU A 256 -9.39 -28.27 22.78
N TYR A 257 -8.35 -27.43 22.64
CA TYR A 257 -7.36 -27.22 23.72
C TYR A 257 -7.97 -26.63 25.00
N LEU A 258 -9.04 -25.85 24.91
CA LEU A 258 -9.73 -25.34 26.10
C LEU A 258 -10.60 -26.44 26.75
N LEU A 259 -11.25 -27.31 25.97
CA LEU A 259 -11.99 -28.47 26.51
C LEU A 259 -11.04 -29.52 27.12
N GLU A 260 -9.85 -29.73 26.56
CA GLU A 260 -8.81 -30.62 27.13
C GLU A 260 -8.31 -30.14 28.50
N ASN A 261 -8.12 -28.82 28.68
CA ASN A 261 -7.53 -28.27 29.90
C ASN A 261 -8.46 -28.32 31.12
N ASP A 262 -9.77 -28.51 30.92
CA ASP A 262 -10.76 -28.66 32.00
C ASP A 262 -10.55 -30.01 32.74
N ASP A 263 -10.20 -31.10 32.04
CA ASP A 263 -10.10 -32.44 32.64
C ASP A 263 -8.75 -32.69 33.37
N ASP A 264 -7.68 -31.94 33.06
CA ASP A 264 -6.35 -32.10 33.71
C ASP A 264 -6.29 -31.50 35.14
N GLN A 265 -7.06 -30.45 35.45
CA GLN A 265 -6.88 -29.70 36.72
C GLN A 265 -7.47 -30.40 37.96
N ASP A 266 -8.47 -31.25 37.79
CA ASP A 266 -9.12 -31.97 38.89
C ASP A 266 -8.30 -33.17 39.42
N SER A 267 -7.19 -33.56 38.77
CA SER A 267 -6.54 -34.85 39.04
C SER A 267 -5.40 -34.86 40.06
N ASP A 268 -4.75 -33.72 40.35
CA ASP A 268 -3.42 -33.69 40.99
C ASP A 268 -3.33 -32.95 42.34
N MET A 269 -4.45 -32.51 42.92
CA MET A 269 -4.47 -31.66 44.14
C MET A 269 -4.46 -32.39 45.50
N ASP A 270 -4.26 -33.72 45.54
CA ASP A 270 -4.45 -34.55 46.74
C ASP A 270 -3.13 -35.16 47.30
N VAL A 271 -2.01 -34.43 47.21
CA VAL A 271 -0.69 -34.86 47.72
C VAL A 271 -0.07 -33.85 48.70
N ASP A 272 0.15 -34.31 49.94
CA ASP A 272 1.05 -33.79 50.99
C ASP A 272 1.16 -32.26 51.19
N LYS A 273 0.10 -31.71 51.80
CA LYS A 273 0.06 -30.34 52.35
C LYS A 273 0.85 -30.20 53.67
N ASP A 274 2.15 -30.50 53.69
CA ASP A 274 2.99 -30.25 54.87
C ASP A 274 4.46 -29.92 54.58
N ALA A 275 5.06 -29.15 55.50
CA ALA A 275 6.51 -28.88 55.63
C ALA A 275 7.32 -28.32 54.43
N SER A 276 7.18 -27.02 54.14
CA SER A 276 8.34 -26.12 54.30
C SER A 276 7.99 -24.63 54.37
N LYS A 277 8.27 -24.00 55.53
CA LYS A 277 8.35 -22.54 55.66
C LYS A 277 9.74 -22.08 55.22
N THR A 278 9.83 -21.28 54.17
CA THR A 278 11.04 -20.49 53.88
C THR A 278 10.63 -19.05 53.58
N GLU A 279 10.83 -18.17 54.55
CA GLU A 279 10.47 -16.74 54.44
C GLU A 279 11.56 -16.02 53.65
N ILE A 280 11.32 -15.76 52.36
CA ILE A 280 12.11 -14.83 51.53
C ILE A 280 11.17 -13.69 51.12
N ASN A 281 11.62 -12.46 51.35
CA ASN A 281 10.79 -11.26 51.36
C ASN A 281 11.16 -10.35 50.18
N GLU A 282 10.63 -10.65 48.99
CA GLU A 282 10.80 -9.82 47.80
C GLU A 282 9.51 -9.03 47.51
N SER A 283 9.60 -7.71 47.71
CA SER A 283 8.55 -6.76 47.39
C SER A 283 8.72 -6.21 45.97
N SER A 284 7.61 -5.73 45.39
CA SER A 284 7.52 -5.00 44.11
C SER A 284 7.87 -5.78 42.82
N MET A 285 6.95 -6.65 42.37
CA MET A 285 6.18 -6.44 41.11
C MET A 285 5.00 -7.41 41.08
N SER A 286 3.89 -7.06 41.73
CA SER A 286 2.66 -7.84 41.67
C SER A 286 1.96 -7.64 40.32
N ALA A 287 2.20 -8.55 39.37
CA ALA A 287 1.20 -8.83 38.35
C ALA A 287 -0.12 -9.21 39.05
N PRO A 288 -1.29 -8.73 38.58
CA PRO A 288 -2.56 -9.13 39.19
C PRO A 288 -2.73 -10.63 39.02
N ALA A 289 -2.90 -11.35 40.14
CA ALA A 289 -3.21 -12.77 40.10
C ALA A 289 -4.54 -12.97 39.32
N PRO A 290 -4.64 -13.96 38.42
CA PRO A 290 -5.92 -14.28 37.80
C PRO A 290 -6.93 -14.65 38.89
N ALA A 291 -8.13 -14.11 38.79
CA ALA A 291 -9.25 -14.56 39.60
C ALA A 291 -9.62 -16.01 39.19
N PRO A 292 -10.18 -16.84 40.10
CA PRO A 292 -10.69 -18.16 39.73
C PRO A 292 -11.71 -18.01 38.59
N ALA A 293 -11.51 -18.79 37.53
CA ALA A 293 -12.16 -18.61 36.22
C ALA A 293 -13.23 -19.69 35.93
N ASP A 294 -13.38 -20.61 36.87
CA ASP A 294 -13.69 -22.04 36.67
C ASP A 294 -15.14 -22.34 36.22
N SER A 295 -15.97 -21.30 36.03
CA SER A 295 -17.32 -21.40 35.46
C SER A 295 -17.61 -20.41 34.32
N PHE A 296 -16.72 -19.45 34.04
CA PHE A 296 -16.93 -18.47 32.97
C PHE A 296 -16.36 -18.96 31.63
N ASP A 297 -15.24 -19.68 31.66
CA ASP A 297 -14.60 -20.18 30.43
C ASP A 297 -15.42 -21.30 29.76
N GLN A 298 -16.02 -22.23 30.51
CA GLN A 298 -16.79 -23.35 29.90
C GLN A 298 -18.03 -22.88 29.10
N ALA A 299 -18.65 -21.75 29.48
CA ALA A 299 -19.69 -21.12 28.68
C ALA A 299 -19.13 -20.46 27.40
N ALA A 300 -17.89 -19.93 27.47
CA ALA A 300 -17.19 -19.33 26.34
C ALA A 300 -16.65 -20.39 25.35
N THR A 301 -16.16 -21.54 25.82
CA THR A 301 -15.71 -22.66 24.98
C THR A 301 -16.86 -23.26 24.19
N MET A 302 -18.00 -23.51 24.85
CA MET A 302 -19.22 -23.98 24.18
C MET A 302 -19.74 -22.96 23.16
N SER A 303 -19.69 -21.66 23.48
CA SER A 303 -20.03 -20.61 22.50
C SER A 303 -19.03 -20.48 21.35
N LEU A 304 -17.76 -20.86 21.54
CA LEU A 304 -16.76 -20.91 20.47
C LEU A 304 -17.01 -22.13 19.56
N ALA A 305 -17.21 -23.31 20.14
CA ALA A 305 -17.51 -24.54 19.40
C ALA A 305 -18.79 -24.40 18.57
N GLN A 306 -19.86 -23.83 19.15
CA GLN A 306 -21.10 -23.50 18.42
C GLN A 306 -20.81 -22.62 17.18
N ARG A 307 -19.98 -21.58 17.33
CA ARG A 307 -19.62 -20.68 16.21
C ARG A 307 -18.75 -21.35 15.15
N VAL A 308 -17.85 -22.25 15.52
CA VAL A 308 -17.08 -23.06 14.55
C VAL A 308 -18.04 -23.88 13.70
N LEU A 309 -19.00 -24.54 14.34
CA LEU A 309 -20.01 -25.37 13.68
C LEU A 309 -20.96 -24.54 12.79
N GLU A 310 -21.39 -23.36 13.25
CA GLU A 310 -22.18 -22.40 12.45
C GLU A 310 -21.42 -21.83 11.23
N ILE A 311 -20.08 -21.77 11.26
CA ILE A 311 -19.26 -21.36 10.11
C ILE A 311 -19.11 -22.54 9.15
N GLU A 312 -18.76 -23.71 9.66
CA GLU A 312 -18.63 -24.96 8.90
C GLU A 312 -19.93 -25.32 8.14
N ILE A 313 -21.11 -25.13 8.75
CA ILE A 313 -22.42 -25.27 8.06
C ILE A 313 -22.56 -24.26 6.91
N LYS A 314 -22.11 -23.01 7.08
CA LYS A 314 -22.15 -22.00 6.01
C LYS A 314 -21.19 -22.34 4.88
N GLU A 315 -20.00 -22.85 5.19
CA GLU A 315 -19.05 -23.33 4.17
C GLU A 315 -19.62 -24.55 3.42
N CYS A 316 -20.27 -25.49 4.10
CA CYS A 316 -20.99 -26.60 3.44
C CYS A 316 -22.17 -26.12 2.57
N ARG A 317 -22.96 -25.14 3.04
CA ARG A 317 -24.05 -24.53 2.25
C ARG A 317 -23.53 -23.82 1.00
N MET A 318 -22.38 -23.15 1.07
CA MET A 318 -21.72 -22.55 -0.10
C MET A 318 -21.18 -23.63 -1.06
N ALA A 319 -20.58 -24.71 -0.55
CA ALA A 319 -20.10 -25.82 -1.37
C ALA A 319 -21.25 -26.54 -2.11
N VAL A 320 -22.38 -26.81 -1.43
CA VAL A 320 -23.58 -27.35 -2.07
C VAL A 320 -24.07 -26.42 -3.19
N ALA A 321 -24.14 -25.11 -2.94
CA ALA A 321 -24.55 -24.13 -3.95
C ALA A 321 -23.60 -24.08 -5.16
N GLU A 322 -22.27 -24.17 -4.94
CA GLU A 322 -21.29 -24.19 -6.04
C GLU A 322 -21.43 -25.46 -6.91
N VAL A 323 -21.60 -26.64 -6.30
CA VAL A 323 -21.77 -27.89 -7.06
C VAL A 323 -23.13 -27.90 -7.77
N GLU A 324 -24.18 -27.34 -7.16
CA GLU A 324 -25.48 -27.15 -7.82
C GLU A 324 -25.40 -26.16 -8.99
N GLU A 325 -24.59 -25.09 -8.90
CA GLU A 325 -24.30 -24.19 -10.02
C GLU A 325 -23.53 -24.91 -11.14
N GLN A 326 -22.47 -25.66 -10.80
CA GLN A 326 -21.72 -26.48 -11.78
C GLN A 326 -22.63 -27.51 -12.48
N LEU A 327 -23.58 -28.10 -11.75
CA LEU A 327 -24.59 -29.01 -12.29
C LEU A 327 -25.59 -28.28 -13.20
N ALA A 328 -26.06 -27.09 -12.82
CA ALA A 328 -26.92 -26.27 -13.67
C ALA A 328 -26.21 -25.81 -14.96
N ILE A 329 -24.94 -25.42 -14.87
CA ILE A 329 -24.10 -25.04 -16.03
C ILE A 329 -23.87 -26.23 -16.97
N THR A 330 -23.65 -27.44 -16.43
CA THR A 330 -23.47 -28.65 -17.26
C THR A 330 -24.79 -29.10 -17.90
N GLN A 331 -25.92 -29.02 -17.19
CA GLN A 331 -27.25 -29.24 -17.77
C GLN A 331 -27.58 -28.22 -18.87
N ALA A 332 -27.34 -26.93 -18.64
CA ALA A 332 -27.58 -25.88 -19.63
C ALA A 332 -26.74 -26.09 -20.89
N LYS A 333 -25.46 -26.48 -20.75
CA LYS A 333 -24.61 -26.87 -21.88
C LYS A 333 -25.16 -28.07 -22.64
N GLN A 334 -25.62 -29.11 -21.95
CA GLN A 334 -26.23 -30.28 -22.59
C GLN A 334 -27.49 -29.91 -23.37
N GLY A 335 -28.33 -29.00 -22.85
CA GLY A 335 -29.51 -28.48 -23.54
C GLY A 335 -29.25 -27.56 -24.74
N MET A 336 -27.99 -27.18 -25.01
CA MET A 336 -27.61 -26.38 -26.17
C MET A 336 -27.02 -27.18 -27.34
N TYR A 337 -26.74 -28.47 -27.16
CA TYR A 337 -26.32 -29.34 -28.27
C TYR A 337 -27.54 -29.89 -29.00
N ASP A 338 -27.53 -29.82 -30.32
CA ASP A 338 -28.56 -30.42 -31.16
C ASP A 338 -28.41 -31.95 -31.09
N LEU A 339 -29.40 -32.68 -30.58
CA LEU A 339 -29.25 -34.10 -30.22
C LEU A 339 -28.86 -34.98 -31.43
N ASP A 340 -29.30 -34.61 -32.63
CA ASP A 340 -29.01 -35.30 -33.88
C ASP A 340 -27.54 -35.12 -34.36
N SER A 341 -26.73 -34.30 -33.66
CA SER A 341 -25.34 -33.99 -34.02
C SER A 341 -24.27 -34.66 -33.14
N LEU A 342 -24.64 -35.20 -31.98
CA LEU A 342 -23.73 -35.85 -31.04
C LEU A 342 -23.54 -37.34 -31.37
N THR A 343 -22.34 -37.87 -31.13
CA THR A 343 -22.11 -39.33 -31.22
C THR A 343 -22.51 -40.04 -29.93
N ASP A 344 -22.90 -41.32 -30.02
CA ASP A 344 -23.26 -42.17 -28.88
C ASP A 344 -22.21 -42.14 -27.74
N GLY A 345 -20.91 -42.06 -28.11
CA GLY A 345 -19.82 -41.99 -27.14
C GLY A 345 -19.76 -40.68 -26.36
N GLU A 346 -20.09 -39.56 -27.01
CA GLU A 346 -20.16 -38.24 -26.36
C GLU A 346 -21.41 -38.13 -25.48
N LEU A 347 -22.53 -38.74 -25.89
CA LEU A 347 -23.73 -38.85 -25.05
C LEU A 347 -23.47 -39.64 -23.77
N ILE A 348 -22.77 -40.78 -23.86
CA ILE A 348 -22.37 -41.58 -22.69
C ILE A 348 -21.44 -40.77 -21.77
N LEU A 349 -20.40 -40.14 -22.31
CA LEU A 349 -19.45 -39.33 -21.53
C LEU A 349 -20.15 -38.17 -20.80
N ASN A 350 -21.06 -37.47 -21.48
CA ASN A 350 -21.86 -36.39 -20.90
C ASN A 350 -22.80 -36.89 -19.79
N PHE A 351 -23.38 -38.08 -19.94
CA PHE A 351 -24.23 -38.70 -18.93
C PHE A 351 -23.43 -39.10 -17.68
N ASP A 352 -22.24 -39.70 -17.84
CA ASP A 352 -21.38 -40.08 -16.72
C ASP A 352 -20.84 -38.84 -15.97
N ILE A 353 -20.50 -37.75 -16.67
CA ILE A 353 -20.13 -36.47 -16.05
C ILE A 353 -21.30 -35.90 -15.22
N LEU A 354 -22.51 -35.88 -15.77
CA LEU A 354 -23.69 -35.35 -15.07
C LEU A 354 -24.06 -36.23 -13.87
N LYS A 355 -23.95 -37.56 -13.99
CA LYS A 355 -24.15 -38.50 -12.88
C LYS A 355 -23.12 -38.32 -11.78
N SER A 356 -21.85 -38.10 -12.12
CA SER A 356 -20.82 -37.76 -11.14
C SER A 356 -21.17 -36.46 -10.40
N LYS A 357 -21.60 -35.42 -11.14
CA LYS A 357 -22.01 -34.14 -10.53
C LYS A 357 -23.26 -34.26 -9.65
N MET A 358 -24.20 -35.15 -9.98
CA MET A 358 -25.32 -35.46 -9.07
C MET A 358 -24.82 -36.12 -7.78
N GLN A 359 -23.89 -37.08 -7.87
CA GLN A 359 -23.31 -37.71 -6.68
C GLN A 359 -22.52 -36.70 -5.82
N ASP A 360 -21.79 -35.77 -6.45
CA ASP A 360 -21.12 -34.67 -5.74
C ASP A 360 -22.12 -33.85 -4.89
N VAL A 361 -23.30 -33.52 -5.44
CA VAL A 361 -24.38 -32.79 -4.72
C VAL A 361 -24.97 -33.62 -3.59
N GLU A 362 -25.25 -34.92 -3.81
CA GLU A 362 -25.79 -35.80 -2.78
C GLU A 362 -24.83 -35.93 -1.59
N ASN A 363 -23.55 -36.20 -1.86
CA ASN A 363 -22.50 -36.30 -0.84
C ASN A 363 -22.33 -34.98 -0.06
N ALA A 364 -22.39 -33.83 -0.75
CA ALA A 364 -22.29 -32.51 -0.12
C ALA A 364 -23.50 -32.19 0.77
N ARG A 365 -24.71 -32.64 0.38
CA ARG A 365 -25.94 -32.48 1.18
C ARG A 365 -25.97 -33.43 2.39
N GLU A 366 -25.47 -34.65 2.27
CA GLU A 366 -25.34 -35.58 3.41
C GLU A 366 -24.38 -35.01 4.47
N SER A 367 -23.19 -34.59 4.03
CA SER A 367 -22.18 -33.88 4.84
C SER A 367 -22.70 -32.61 5.53
N LEU A 368 -23.65 -31.91 4.90
CA LEU A 368 -24.35 -30.76 5.49
C LEU A 368 -25.37 -31.19 6.56
N ASN A 369 -26.18 -32.22 6.30
CA ASN A 369 -27.20 -32.71 7.23
C ASN A 369 -26.58 -33.19 8.55
N GLU A 370 -25.46 -33.95 8.48
CA GLU A 370 -24.71 -34.40 9.67
C GLU A 370 -24.30 -33.25 10.58
N ARG A 371 -23.91 -32.10 10.00
CA ARG A 371 -23.50 -30.90 10.74
C ARG A 371 -24.71 -30.15 11.30
N GLU A 372 -25.81 -30.07 10.56
CA GLU A 372 -27.04 -29.43 11.06
C GLU A 372 -27.66 -30.22 12.22
N GLU A 373 -27.67 -31.56 12.15
CA GLU A 373 -28.03 -32.44 13.29
C GLU A 373 -27.07 -32.27 14.48
N ALA A 374 -25.76 -32.13 14.23
CA ALA A 374 -24.79 -31.85 15.29
C ALA A 374 -25.05 -30.49 15.99
N LEU A 375 -25.52 -29.48 15.27
CA LEU A 375 -25.90 -28.18 15.84
C LEU A 375 -27.19 -28.25 16.67
N GLU A 376 -28.23 -28.95 16.20
CA GLU A 376 -29.47 -29.12 16.96
C GLU A 376 -29.24 -29.89 18.27
N ASN A 377 -28.45 -30.97 18.23
CA ASN A 377 -28.04 -31.71 19.44
C ASN A 377 -27.23 -30.86 20.44
N LEU A 378 -26.49 -29.86 19.94
CA LEU A 378 -25.77 -28.87 20.76
C LEU A 378 -26.71 -27.86 21.42
N LEU A 379 -27.70 -27.37 20.68
CA LEU A 379 -28.67 -26.39 21.16
C LEU A 379 -29.65 -26.99 22.17
N ASN A 380 -30.20 -28.18 21.90
CA ASN A 380 -31.19 -28.83 22.75
C ASN A 380 -30.68 -29.11 24.18
N ARG A 381 -29.37 -29.38 24.35
CA ARG A 381 -28.73 -29.55 25.66
C ARG A 381 -28.65 -28.27 26.51
N LYS A 382 -28.84 -27.10 25.91
CA LYS A 382 -28.70 -25.81 26.60
C LYS A 382 -29.90 -25.47 27.49
N ASP A 383 -31.03 -26.15 27.26
CA ASP A 383 -32.29 -25.98 27.99
C ASP A 383 -32.52 -27.07 29.06
N GLU A 384 -31.62 -28.07 29.18
CA GLU A 384 -31.66 -29.09 30.23
C GLU A 384 -30.99 -28.56 31.52
N ASN A 385 -31.78 -28.45 32.61
CA ASN A 385 -31.28 -27.92 33.89
C ASN A 385 -30.17 -28.82 34.49
N PRO A 386 -29.04 -28.25 34.95
CA PRO A 386 -27.88 -29.04 35.40
C PRO A 386 -28.01 -29.65 36.81
N GLU A 387 -29.10 -29.43 37.55
CA GLU A 387 -29.18 -29.77 38.99
C GLU A 387 -29.43 -31.27 39.30
N ASP A 388 -29.95 -32.07 38.36
CA ASP A 388 -30.40 -33.45 38.62
C ASP A 388 -29.45 -34.58 38.12
N SER A 389 -28.38 -34.28 37.38
CA SER A 389 -27.59 -35.27 36.62
C SER A 389 -26.45 -35.96 37.41
N ASN A 390 -26.73 -36.40 38.63
CA ASN A 390 -25.80 -37.14 39.49
C ASN A 390 -25.59 -38.61 39.03
N GLY A 391 -24.99 -38.82 37.83
CA GLY A 391 -25.03 -40.11 37.13
C GLY A 391 -23.97 -40.36 36.05
N THR A 392 -22.68 -40.34 36.40
CA THR A 392 -21.53 -40.98 35.72
C THR A 392 -21.68 -41.42 34.24
N SER A 393 -21.78 -40.47 33.31
CA SER A 393 -21.01 -40.44 32.04
C SER A 393 -21.33 -39.15 31.29
N LYS A 394 -20.30 -38.44 30.77
CA LYS A 394 -20.45 -37.32 29.83
C LYS A 394 -20.40 -37.91 28.40
N PRO A 395 -21.50 -38.23 27.70
CA PRO A 395 -21.41 -39.05 26.48
C PRO A 395 -21.07 -38.24 25.23
N GLY A 396 -21.30 -36.93 25.27
CA GLY A 396 -21.07 -36.01 24.16
C GLY A 396 -20.21 -34.79 24.49
N SER A 397 -19.35 -34.89 25.51
CA SER A 397 -18.04 -34.20 25.45
C SER A 397 -17.21 -34.86 24.36
N ASN A 398 -17.19 -36.19 24.34
CA ASN A 398 -16.45 -37.02 23.38
C ASN A 398 -16.80 -36.66 21.93
N PHE A 399 -18.08 -36.65 21.54
CA PHE A 399 -18.50 -36.27 20.19
C PHE A 399 -18.01 -34.86 19.79
N LEU A 400 -17.98 -33.90 20.73
CA LEU A 400 -17.49 -32.55 20.49
C LEU A 400 -15.98 -32.52 20.27
N THR A 401 -15.21 -33.26 21.08
CA THR A 401 -13.75 -33.38 20.90
C THR A 401 -13.38 -34.19 19.66
N ASP A 402 -14.14 -35.23 19.33
CA ASP A 402 -13.99 -36.05 18.11
C ASP A 402 -14.29 -35.21 16.86
N PHE A 403 -15.35 -34.39 16.88
CA PHE A 403 -15.69 -33.48 15.78
C PHE A 403 -14.65 -32.36 15.60
N LEU A 404 -14.23 -31.71 16.69
CA LEU A 404 -13.22 -30.63 16.64
C LEU A 404 -11.84 -31.16 16.22
N SER A 405 -11.45 -32.35 16.67
CA SER A 405 -10.22 -33.01 16.22
C SER A 405 -10.32 -33.48 14.76
N ALA A 406 -11.49 -33.94 14.29
CA ALA A 406 -11.71 -34.24 12.87
C ALA A 406 -11.58 -32.99 11.97
N ILE A 407 -12.10 -31.82 12.39
CA ILE A 407 -11.87 -30.55 11.69
C ILE A 407 -10.38 -30.20 11.67
N VAL A 408 -9.69 -30.33 12.81
CA VAL A 408 -8.23 -30.08 12.90
C VAL A 408 -7.47 -31.01 11.97
N ASP A 409 -7.78 -32.30 11.94
CA ASP A 409 -7.09 -33.28 11.09
C ASP A 409 -7.40 -33.08 9.61
N ALA A 410 -8.64 -32.73 9.25
CA ALA A 410 -9.02 -32.36 7.89
C ALA A 410 -8.38 -31.04 7.43
N GLN A 411 -7.99 -30.16 8.35
CA GLN A 411 -7.34 -28.87 8.05
C GLN A 411 -5.81 -28.90 8.24
N LYS A 412 -5.20 -30.02 8.68
CA LYS A 412 -3.74 -30.17 8.76
C LYS A 412 -3.12 -29.90 7.38
N SER A 413 -2.10 -29.03 7.38
CA SER A 413 -1.56 -28.44 6.16
C SER A 413 -0.04 -28.59 6.10
N GLU A 414 0.45 -29.09 4.97
CA GLU A 414 1.88 -29.11 4.63
C GLU A 414 2.35 -27.77 4.00
N ALA A 415 1.67 -26.66 4.32
CA ALA A 415 2.00 -25.34 3.80
C ALA A 415 3.48 -24.99 4.10
N PRO A 416 4.25 -24.50 3.11
CA PRO A 416 5.66 -24.17 3.31
C PRO A 416 5.86 -23.06 4.36
N TYR A 417 4.90 -22.15 4.46
CA TYR A 417 4.82 -21.09 5.47
C TYR A 417 3.34 -20.75 5.73
N ARG A 418 3.07 -20.11 6.87
CA ARG A 418 1.73 -19.65 7.23
C ARG A 418 1.29 -18.54 6.27
N GLY A 419 0.18 -18.75 5.57
CA GLY A 419 -0.36 -17.83 4.54
C GLY A 419 0.04 -18.11 3.10
N ALA A 420 0.74 -19.21 2.82
CA ALA A 420 1.06 -19.61 1.45
C ALA A 420 -0.21 -19.81 0.59
N ILE A 421 -0.33 -19.05 -0.51
CA ILE A 421 -1.45 -19.15 -1.45
C ILE A 421 -1.60 -20.58 -1.99
N GLY A 422 -2.83 -21.08 -2.04
CA GLY A 422 -3.16 -22.42 -2.55
C GLY A 422 -3.06 -23.53 -1.50
N TYR A 423 -2.48 -23.26 -0.33
CA TYR A 423 -2.42 -24.21 0.79
C TYR A 423 -3.52 -23.93 1.82
N LYS A 424 -3.86 -24.95 2.62
CA LYS A 424 -4.73 -24.77 3.80
C LYS A 424 -4.00 -23.94 4.88
N PRO A 425 -4.70 -23.18 5.73
CA PRO A 425 -4.09 -22.45 6.83
C PRO A 425 -3.25 -23.36 7.75
N VAL A 426 -2.14 -22.83 8.28
CA VAL A 426 -1.32 -23.57 9.26
C VAL A 426 -2.01 -23.54 10.63
N ILE A 427 -2.27 -24.73 11.18
CA ILE A 427 -2.92 -24.88 12.48
C ILE A 427 -1.99 -24.43 13.61
N ASP A 428 -2.53 -23.66 14.54
CA ASP A 428 -1.83 -23.23 15.76
C ASP A 428 -1.58 -24.44 16.68
N SER A 429 -0.33 -24.66 17.08
CA SER A 429 -0.02 -25.61 18.16
C SER A 429 -0.50 -25.08 19.51
N LYS A 430 -0.61 -25.96 20.52
CA LYS A 430 -0.92 -25.56 21.91
C LYS A 430 0.06 -24.50 22.43
N GLU A 431 1.31 -24.49 21.97
CA GLU A 431 2.27 -23.42 22.31
C GLU A 431 1.94 -22.10 21.61
N ASP A 432 1.57 -22.11 20.33
CA ASP A 432 1.20 -20.88 19.61
C ASP A 432 -0.06 -20.24 20.22
N VAL A 433 -1.06 -21.06 20.57
CA VAL A 433 -2.34 -20.62 21.18
C VAL A 433 -2.16 -19.90 22.51
N TYR A 434 -1.20 -20.29 23.36
CA TYR A 434 -1.04 -19.69 24.69
C TYR A 434 0.19 -18.79 24.83
N LYS A 435 1.33 -19.13 24.21
CA LYS A 435 2.60 -18.36 24.36
C LYS A 435 2.74 -17.26 23.30
N LYS A 436 2.31 -17.51 22.06
CA LYS A 436 2.46 -16.55 20.95
C LYS A 436 1.19 -15.74 20.62
N SER A 437 0.04 -16.10 21.19
CA SER A 437 -1.24 -15.46 20.87
C SER A 437 -1.39 -14.03 21.42
N ILE A 438 -0.40 -13.54 22.17
CA ILE A 438 -0.24 -12.12 22.51
C ILE A 438 0.50 -11.45 21.34
N LEU A 439 -0.26 -10.94 20.38
CA LEU A 439 0.31 -10.13 19.30
C LEU A 439 0.87 -8.82 19.87
N PRO A 440 2.13 -8.46 19.59
CA PRO A 440 2.77 -7.29 20.19
C PRO A 440 2.27 -5.97 19.61
N TYR A 441 1.70 -6.00 18.39
CA TYR A 441 1.48 -4.82 17.57
C TYR A 441 0.72 -3.71 18.31
N SER A 442 1.33 -2.54 18.34
CA SER A 442 0.71 -1.29 18.80
C SER A 442 -0.16 -0.64 17.73
N SER A 443 0.12 -0.90 16.45
CA SER A 443 -0.62 -0.33 15.31
C SER A 443 -0.42 -1.16 14.03
N PRO A 444 -1.25 -0.97 12.98
CA PRO A 444 -1.05 -1.59 11.67
C PRO A 444 0.32 -1.29 11.02
N PHE A 445 0.96 -0.18 11.37
CA PHE A 445 2.31 0.18 10.89
C PHE A 445 3.39 -0.79 11.41
N GLU A 446 3.17 -1.43 12.56
CA GLU A 446 4.12 -2.40 13.12
C GLU A 446 4.09 -3.71 12.33
N LEU A 447 2.88 -4.16 11.96
CA LEU A 447 2.66 -5.28 11.03
C LEU A 447 3.15 -4.95 9.60
N MET A 448 3.02 -3.69 9.16
CA MET A 448 3.61 -3.22 7.90
C MET A 448 5.14 -3.34 7.94
N ASN A 449 5.79 -2.91 9.03
CA ASN A 449 7.23 -3.07 9.18
C ASN A 449 7.63 -4.55 9.17
N GLU A 450 6.97 -5.41 9.94
CA GLU A 450 7.23 -6.86 9.93
C GLU A 450 7.16 -7.46 8.52
N ILE A 451 6.15 -7.06 7.72
CA ILE A 451 6.02 -7.50 6.32
C ILE A 451 7.15 -6.97 5.44
N ILE A 452 7.58 -5.72 5.62
CA ILE A 452 8.75 -5.14 4.95
C ILE A 452 10.05 -5.87 5.34
N GLU A 453 10.19 -6.25 6.61
CA GLU A 453 11.37 -6.96 7.13
C GLU A 453 11.44 -8.43 6.69
N GLU A 454 10.30 -9.12 6.56
CA GLU A 454 10.26 -10.55 6.24
C GLU A 454 10.06 -10.85 4.75
N GLN A 455 9.08 -10.22 4.10
CA GLN A 455 8.72 -10.54 2.70
C GLN A 455 9.57 -9.74 1.71
N LEU A 456 9.90 -8.49 2.05
CA LEU A 456 10.74 -7.60 1.24
C LEU A 456 12.20 -7.54 1.72
N ASN A 457 12.56 -8.24 2.81
CA ASN A 457 13.87 -8.22 3.47
C ASN A 457 14.53 -6.83 3.45
N ALA A 458 13.79 -5.83 3.90
CA ALA A 458 14.22 -4.45 3.92
C ALA A 458 14.15 -3.89 5.36
N GLU A 459 14.75 -2.74 5.57
CA GLU A 459 14.56 -1.90 6.74
C GLU A 459 14.09 -0.52 6.30
N VAL A 460 13.24 0.11 7.11
CA VAL A 460 12.94 1.53 6.98
C VAL A 460 14.10 2.30 7.59
N VAL A 461 14.86 3.03 6.77
CA VAL A 461 16.03 3.82 7.21
C VAL A 461 15.62 5.21 7.68
N GLY A 462 14.56 5.77 7.11
CA GLY A 462 14.05 7.09 7.47
C GLY A 462 12.77 7.45 6.73
N VAL A 463 12.15 8.53 7.19
CA VAL A 463 10.91 9.08 6.62
C VAL A 463 11.18 10.50 6.12
N ILE A 464 10.64 10.81 4.95
CA ILE A 464 10.75 12.10 4.27
C ILE A 464 9.34 12.65 4.08
N ILE A 465 9.19 13.97 4.25
CA ILE A 465 8.05 14.73 3.75
C ILE A 465 8.57 15.66 2.66
N GLU A 466 7.82 15.79 1.56
CA GLU A 466 8.15 16.67 0.44
C GLU A 466 6.95 17.51 0.01
N ASP A 467 7.19 18.68 -0.60
CA ASP A 467 6.13 19.41 -1.29
C ASP A 467 5.81 18.71 -2.62
N THR A 468 4.63 18.09 -2.68
CA THR A 468 4.04 17.48 -3.88
C THR A 468 3.15 18.45 -4.65
N SER A 469 3.10 19.74 -4.27
CA SER A 469 2.43 20.78 -5.05
C SER A 469 3.07 20.94 -6.43
N LEU A 470 2.23 20.90 -7.47
CA LEU A 470 2.60 21.27 -8.85
C LEU A 470 2.33 22.76 -9.15
N PHE A 471 1.74 23.49 -8.20
CA PHE A 471 1.31 24.87 -8.40
C PHE A 471 2.13 25.84 -7.55
N THR A 472 2.60 26.91 -8.17
CA THR A 472 3.39 27.95 -7.50
C THR A 472 2.53 28.76 -6.53
N GLY A 473 2.78 28.60 -5.23
CA GLY A 473 2.11 29.36 -4.16
C GLY A 473 1.30 28.50 -3.18
N SER A 474 0.92 27.28 -3.57
CA SER A 474 0.42 26.26 -2.63
C SER A 474 1.54 25.32 -2.20
N THR A 475 1.46 24.81 -0.97
CA THR A 475 2.28 23.68 -0.48
C THR A 475 1.39 22.51 -0.12
N ILE A 476 1.71 21.32 -0.61
CA ILE A 476 0.91 20.12 -0.40
C ILE A 476 1.87 19.02 0.02
N PHE A 477 1.81 18.57 1.27
CA PHE A 477 2.81 17.66 1.81
C PHE A 477 2.50 16.20 1.48
N GLY A 478 3.38 15.57 0.71
CA GLY A 478 3.36 14.13 0.43
C GLY A 478 4.35 13.37 1.31
N GLY A 479 4.04 12.09 1.58
CA GLY A 479 4.92 11.19 2.31
C GLY A 479 5.89 10.44 1.40
N GLY A 480 7.07 10.11 1.95
CA GLY A 480 8.02 9.18 1.35
C GLY A 480 8.78 8.38 2.42
N ILE A 481 8.98 7.09 2.18
CA ILE A 481 9.65 6.17 3.11
C ILE A 481 10.88 5.57 2.43
N VAL A 482 12.04 5.73 3.07
CA VAL A 482 13.32 5.23 2.53
C VAL A 482 13.52 3.80 2.99
N LEU A 483 13.40 2.85 2.07
CA LEU A 483 13.66 1.43 2.32
C LEU A 483 15.06 1.06 1.84
N ARG A 484 15.82 0.34 2.67
CA ARG A 484 17.13 -0.24 2.32
C ARG A 484 17.06 -1.76 2.33
N ARG A 485 17.58 -2.39 1.28
CA ARG A 485 17.63 -3.85 1.14
C ARG A 485 18.63 -4.47 2.13
N LYS A 486 18.16 -5.29 3.06
CA LYS A 486 19.02 -6.06 3.97
C LYS A 486 19.79 -7.11 3.18
N GLY A 487 20.99 -7.45 3.66
CA GLY A 487 21.80 -8.54 3.09
C GLY A 487 21.47 -9.88 3.72
N ARG A 488 21.86 -10.99 3.07
CA ARG A 488 21.76 -12.30 3.73
C ARG A 488 22.90 -12.43 4.72
N LYS A 489 22.57 -12.66 5.99
CA LYS A 489 23.54 -13.17 6.97
C LYS A 489 23.96 -14.58 6.58
N LYS A 490 25.23 -14.73 6.19
CA LYS A 490 25.89 -16.03 6.04
C LYS A 490 26.57 -16.37 7.37
N LYS A 491 26.36 -17.61 7.83
CA LYS A 491 27.15 -18.19 8.91
C LYS A 491 28.31 -18.96 8.31
N ILE A 492 29.53 -18.74 8.79
CA ILE A 492 30.65 -19.66 8.62
C ILE A 492 31.14 -20.05 10.01
N SER A 493 31.36 -21.35 10.23
CA SER A 493 32.07 -21.81 11.41
C SER A 493 33.59 -21.73 11.16
N LEU A 494 34.30 -20.99 11.99
CA LEU A 494 35.77 -20.94 12.01
C LEU A 494 36.24 -21.42 13.39
N ASP A 495 37.13 -22.41 13.43
CA ASP A 495 37.69 -23.03 14.64
C ASP A 495 36.67 -23.47 15.73
N GLY A 496 35.40 -23.61 15.36
CA GLY A 496 34.30 -24.00 16.25
C GLY A 496 33.36 -22.85 16.65
N GLU A 497 33.69 -21.60 16.34
CA GLU A 497 32.82 -20.44 16.56
C GLU A 497 31.98 -20.15 15.30
N GLU A 498 30.68 -19.90 15.45
CA GLU A 498 29.84 -19.42 14.33
C GLU A 498 29.98 -17.89 14.18
N LEU A 499 30.57 -17.46 13.07
CA LEU A 499 30.63 -16.06 12.69
C LEU A 499 29.53 -15.74 11.66
N GLU A 500 28.62 -14.84 12.03
CA GLU A 500 27.67 -14.23 11.11
C GLU A 500 28.30 -13.01 10.43
N PHE A 501 28.25 -12.97 9.11
CA PHE A 501 28.60 -11.80 8.30
C PHE A 501 27.53 -11.61 7.22
N ASP A 502 27.28 -10.36 6.84
CA ASP A 502 26.38 -10.07 5.73
C ASP A 502 27.08 -10.33 4.40
N ASP A 503 26.44 -11.06 3.50
CA ASP A 503 26.86 -11.12 2.11
C ASP A 503 26.48 -9.82 1.36
N SER A 504 27.43 -9.22 0.66
CA SER A 504 27.19 -8.09 -0.25
C SER A 504 26.59 -8.52 -1.59
N ASP A 505 26.82 -9.78 -1.98
CA ASP A 505 26.64 -10.28 -3.34
C ASP A 505 25.44 -11.24 -3.46
N ASP A 506 24.76 -11.56 -2.35
CA ASP A 506 23.52 -12.34 -2.35
C ASP A 506 22.32 -11.47 -2.74
N ASN A 507 21.91 -11.60 -4.00
CA ASN A 507 20.74 -10.91 -4.56
C ASN A 507 19.41 -11.62 -4.24
N PHE A 508 19.41 -12.66 -3.38
CA PHE A 508 18.24 -13.48 -3.00
C PHE A 508 17.50 -14.18 -4.16
N GLY A 509 18.12 -14.24 -5.34
CA GLY A 509 17.50 -14.74 -6.58
C GLY A 509 16.92 -13.66 -7.50
N ASN A 510 16.83 -12.41 -7.03
CA ASN A 510 16.28 -11.30 -7.80
C ASN A 510 17.42 -10.64 -8.61
N LEU A 511 17.49 -10.97 -9.90
CA LEU A 511 18.59 -10.55 -10.79
C LEU A 511 18.76 -9.03 -10.81
N GLY A 512 19.95 -8.58 -10.37
CA GLY A 512 20.38 -7.18 -10.42
C GLY A 512 20.30 -6.41 -9.09
N ILE A 513 19.56 -6.93 -8.09
CA ILE A 513 19.22 -6.19 -6.87
C ILE A 513 20.19 -6.54 -5.73
N LYS A 514 20.94 -5.55 -5.24
CA LYS A 514 22.06 -5.76 -4.31
C LYS A 514 21.72 -5.46 -2.84
N LYS A 515 22.53 -5.98 -1.91
CA LYS A 515 22.52 -5.51 -0.51
C LYS A 515 22.75 -4.00 -0.48
N GLY A 516 21.98 -3.31 0.38
CA GLY A 516 22.14 -1.89 0.63
C GLY A 516 21.54 -0.98 -0.45
N GLU A 517 20.98 -1.55 -1.52
CA GLU A 517 20.17 -0.80 -2.47
C GLU A 517 19.02 -0.11 -1.73
N ALA A 518 18.92 1.21 -1.91
CA ALA A 518 17.92 2.04 -1.26
C ALA A 518 16.93 2.57 -2.30
N ILE A 519 15.65 2.56 -1.94
CA ILE A 519 14.56 3.16 -2.72
C ILE A 519 13.75 4.11 -1.83
N ILE A 520 13.07 5.07 -2.45
CA ILE A 520 12.04 5.85 -1.77
C ILE A 520 10.69 5.30 -2.24
N VAL A 521 9.89 4.79 -1.32
CA VAL A 521 8.50 4.39 -1.56
C VAL A 521 7.62 5.60 -1.24
N GLU A 522 6.81 6.02 -2.20
CA GLU A 522 5.93 7.18 -2.06
C GLU A 522 4.63 6.77 -1.35
N CYS A 523 4.08 7.64 -0.50
CA CYS A 523 2.90 7.34 0.31
C CYS A 523 2.13 8.61 0.72
N ASP A 524 0.99 8.45 1.41
CA ASP A 524 0.31 9.59 2.03
C ASP A 524 1.11 10.10 3.26
N CYS A 525 1.00 11.39 3.54
CA CYS A 525 1.79 12.04 4.60
C CYS A 525 1.50 11.48 6.01
N ASP A 526 0.25 11.11 6.31
CA ASP A 526 -0.11 10.45 7.58
C ASP A 526 0.42 9.01 7.67
N GLU A 527 0.64 8.31 6.56
CA GLU A 527 1.29 6.99 6.55
C GLU A 527 2.79 7.11 6.84
N ALA A 528 3.44 8.11 6.26
CA ALA A 528 4.83 8.46 6.57
C ALA A 528 5.01 8.80 8.06
N ILE A 529 4.18 9.69 8.61
CA ILE A 529 4.18 10.05 10.04
C ILE A 529 3.86 8.83 10.92
N GLY A 530 2.93 7.96 10.49
CA GLY A 530 2.56 6.75 11.22
C GLY A 530 3.70 5.73 11.32
N MET A 531 4.43 5.50 10.23
CA MET A 531 5.64 4.66 10.23
C MET A 531 6.77 5.29 11.06
N ALA A 532 6.96 6.62 10.99
CA ALA A 532 7.93 7.33 11.82
C ALA A 532 7.64 7.16 13.32
N LEU A 533 6.38 7.38 13.74
CA LEU A 533 5.91 7.18 15.11
C LEU A 533 6.07 5.74 15.60
N CYS A 534 5.83 4.76 14.72
CA CYS A 534 5.92 3.34 15.04
C CYS A 534 7.37 2.88 15.25
N LEU A 535 8.32 3.41 14.47
CA LEU A 535 9.72 2.96 14.44
C LEU A 535 10.70 3.89 15.18
N ASP A 536 10.20 4.95 15.82
CA ASP A 536 10.99 6.01 16.48
C ASP A 536 11.96 6.72 15.52
N LEU A 537 11.57 6.83 14.26
CA LEU A 537 12.35 7.46 13.21
C LEU A 537 12.06 8.96 13.11
N ARG A 538 13.09 9.72 12.73
CA ARG A 538 12.98 11.15 12.46
C ARG A 538 12.33 11.39 11.10
N ILE A 539 11.48 12.41 11.06
CA ILE A 539 10.90 12.92 9.83
C ILE A 539 11.85 13.96 9.26
N SER A 540 12.22 13.83 7.99
CA SER A 540 13.11 14.74 7.28
C SER A 540 12.32 15.62 6.31
N LEU A 541 12.54 16.93 6.33
CA LEU A 541 11.93 17.91 5.43
C LEU A 541 12.99 18.89 4.91
N ASP A 542 12.83 19.37 3.69
CA ASP A 542 13.67 20.44 3.12
C ASP A 542 13.59 21.72 3.96
N GLU A 543 14.72 22.34 4.30
CA GLU A 543 14.77 23.59 5.04
C GLU A 543 14.03 24.72 4.29
N ALA A 544 14.06 24.75 2.96
CA ALA A 544 13.32 25.75 2.18
C ALA A 544 11.80 25.64 2.41
N GLU A 545 11.27 24.41 2.45
CA GLU A 545 9.84 24.15 2.69
C GLU A 545 9.46 24.33 4.16
N TRP A 546 10.35 23.99 5.10
CA TRP A 546 10.17 24.35 6.51
C TRP A 546 10.07 25.87 6.71
N GLN A 547 11.01 26.66 6.16
CA GLN A 547 11.00 28.11 6.35
C GLN A 547 9.78 28.79 5.72
N LYS A 548 9.25 28.20 4.63
CA LYS A 548 8.06 28.62 3.85
C LYS A 548 6.73 28.33 4.55
N SER A 549 6.62 27.20 5.26
CA SER A 549 5.33 26.72 5.82
C SER A 549 5.28 26.57 7.35
N GLN A 550 6.35 26.86 8.09
CA GLN A 550 6.34 26.91 9.56
C GLN A 550 5.35 27.96 10.09
N LEU A 551 4.59 27.60 11.13
CA LEU A 551 3.75 28.51 11.90
C LEU A 551 4.28 28.69 13.32
N ASN A 552 4.20 29.93 13.81
CA ASN A 552 4.44 30.27 15.19
C ASN A 552 3.25 29.82 16.05
N HIS A 553 3.44 28.84 16.93
CA HIS A 553 2.36 28.29 17.76
C HIS A 553 2.64 28.39 19.25
N VAL A 554 1.62 28.73 20.05
CA VAL A 554 1.66 28.66 21.51
C VAL A 554 1.26 27.26 21.94
N ALA A 555 2.22 26.39 22.22
CA ALA A 555 1.96 25.02 22.67
C ALA A 555 1.36 24.99 24.09
N ILE A 556 0.05 25.18 24.20
CA ILE A 556 -0.69 24.99 25.45
C ILE A 556 -0.76 23.49 25.77
N PHE A 557 0.29 22.97 26.38
CA PHE A 557 0.26 21.63 26.97
C PHE A 557 -0.70 21.61 28.15
N GLN A 558 -2.00 21.42 27.86
CA GLN A 558 -3.01 21.10 28.86
C GLN A 558 -2.69 19.73 29.48
N GLN A 559 -1.80 19.72 30.47
CA GLN A 559 -1.67 18.60 31.41
C GLN A 559 -3.01 18.49 32.15
N LYS A 560 -3.90 17.67 31.59
CA LYS A 560 -5.19 17.34 32.17
C LYS A 560 -4.92 16.58 33.47
N ASN A 561 -4.85 17.32 34.58
CA ASN A 561 -4.83 16.77 35.93
C ASN A 561 -5.97 15.74 36.01
N VAL A 562 -5.62 14.47 36.19
CA VAL A 562 -6.55 13.35 35.99
C VAL A 562 -7.52 13.26 37.16
N GLY A 563 -8.53 14.14 37.12
CA GLY A 563 -9.74 14.01 37.92
C GLY A 563 -10.36 12.63 37.68
N THR A 564 -10.79 11.98 38.75
CA THR A 564 -11.05 10.53 38.80
C THR A 564 -12.39 10.09 38.16
N ASP A 565 -12.84 10.76 37.10
CA ASP A 565 -14.11 10.49 36.42
C ASP A 565 -14.00 9.32 35.43
N LYS A 566 -14.03 8.10 35.98
CA LYS A 566 -13.91 6.81 35.28
C LYS A 566 -15.11 6.44 34.36
N ARG A 567 -15.64 7.36 33.54
CA ARG A 567 -16.91 7.15 32.79
C ARG A 567 -16.97 7.60 31.32
N SER A 568 -15.86 7.94 30.66
CA SER A 568 -15.85 8.29 29.23
C SER A 568 -14.60 7.87 28.44
N GLU A 569 -14.13 6.64 28.66
CA GLU A 569 -13.02 6.01 27.91
C GLU A 569 -13.32 5.76 26.40
N THR A 570 -14.50 6.15 25.90
CA THR A 570 -14.85 6.15 24.47
C THR A 570 -14.19 7.29 23.67
N SER A 571 -13.46 8.20 24.33
CA SER A 571 -12.71 9.28 23.68
C SER A 571 -11.41 8.76 23.03
N MET A 572 -11.49 8.30 21.78
CA MET A 572 -10.34 7.74 21.04
C MET A 572 -9.21 8.76 20.77
N ASN A 573 -9.53 10.04 20.68
CA ASN A 573 -8.58 11.15 20.45
C ASN A 573 -7.69 11.35 21.68
N ILE A 574 -6.50 10.73 21.62
CA ILE A 574 -5.48 10.71 22.68
C ILE A 574 -4.15 11.33 22.15
N LEU A 575 -4.15 11.87 20.93
CA LEU A 575 -3.08 12.75 20.46
C LEU A 575 -3.08 14.04 21.29
N PRO A 576 -1.92 14.65 21.60
CA PRO A 576 -1.87 15.94 22.29
C PRO A 576 -2.65 16.99 21.50
N LYS A 577 -3.57 17.72 22.14
CA LYS A 577 -4.31 18.80 21.48
C LYS A 577 -3.55 20.12 21.60
N LEU A 578 -3.41 20.82 20.47
CA LEU A 578 -2.92 22.18 20.37
C LEU A 578 -4.10 23.11 20.10
N GLU A 579 -4.12 24.26 20.80
CA GLU A 579 -5.15 25.29 20.69
C GLU A 579 -4.56 26.50 19.95
N ASN A 580 -5.08 26.77 18.75
CA ASN A 580 -4.51 27.75 17.83
C ASN A 580 -5.14 29.14 18.00
N GLU A 581 -4.39 30.11 18.54
CA GLU A 581 -4.71 31.55 18.49
C GLU A 581 -4.21 32.21 17.18
N ILE A 582 -4.37 31.53 16.04
CA ILE A 582 -3.84 32.00 14.73
C ILE A 582 -4.98 32.60 13.89
N GLU A 583 -4.84 33.87 13.50
CA GLU A 583 -5.75 34.54 12.56
C GLU A 583 -5.53 34.06 11.12
N SER A 584 -6.55 33.44 10.53
CA SER A 584 -6.75 33.20 9.08
C SER A 584 -5.53 32.77 8.25
N ILE A 585 -5.39 31.45 8.05
CA ILE A 585 -4.56 30.89 6.96
C ILE A 585 -5.48 30.01 6.12
N ILE A 586 -5.65 30.36 4.85
CA ILE A 586 -6.51 29.62 3.91
C ILE A 586 -5.83 28.30 3.57
N ILE A 587 -6.36 27.19 4.10
CA ILE A 587 -5.84 25.85 3.81
C ILE A 587 -6.70 25.20 2.72
N ALA A 588 -6.40 25.54 1.47
CA ALA A 588 -7.02 24.89 0.32
C ALA A 588 -6.58 23.42 0.21
N SER A 589 -7.52 22.49 0.37
CA SER A 589 -7.30 21.08 0.04
C SER A 589 -7.20 20.89 -1.48
N GLN A 590 -6.41 19.90 -1.91
CA GLN A 590 -6.07 19.72 -3.33
C GLN A 590 -7.32 19.33 -4.15
N GLY A 591 -7.87 20.29 -4.89
CA GLY A 591 -9.06 20.10 -5.73
C GLY A 591 -10.07 21.25 -5.72
N SER A 592 -9.94 22.24 -4.82
CA SER A 592 -10.90 23.36 -4.71
C SER A 592 -10.93 24.32 -5.92
N GLY A 593 -9.92 24.26 -6.80
CA GLY A 593 -10.00 24.79 -8.17
C GLY A 593 -10.02 26.31 -8.36
N GLU A 594 -9.90 27.11 -7.30
CA GLU A 594 -9.93 28.58 -7.41
C GLU A 594 -8.77 29.15 -8.24
N GLN A 595 -9.06 30.21 -9.00
CA GLN A 595 -8.16 30.70 -10.05
C GLN A 595 -7.07 31.62 -9.51
N SER A 596 -5.82 31.36 -9.91
CA SER A 596 -4.74 32.36 -9.89
C SER A 596 -5.14 33.56 -10.78
N GLN A 597 -5.47 34.70 -10.16
CA GLN A 597 -6.31 35.78 -10.73
C GLN A 597 -5.78 36.54 -11.97
N ASN A 598 -4.67 36.14 -12.60
CA ASN A 598 -3.96 36.95 -13.60
C ASN A 598 -3.97 36.45 -15.06
N THR A 599 -4.51 35.26 -15.37
CA THR A 599 -4.62 34.76 -16.76
C THR A 599 -6.05 34.82 -17.27
N LYS A 600 -6.42 35.96 -17.90
CA LYS A 600 -7.72 36.12 -18.59
C LYS A 600 -7.78 35.32 -19.89
N ILE A 601 -8.11 34.04 -19.79
CA ILE A 601 -8.61 33.27 -20.95
C ILE A 601 -9.91 33.92 -21.41
N GLN A 602 -10.01 34.25 -22.70
CA GLN A 602 -11.21 34.87 -23.25
C GLN A 602 -12.29 33.81 -23.43
N LYS A 603 -13.43 33.95 -22.73
CA LYS A 603 -14.66 33.28 -23.17
C LYS A 603 -15.04 33.88 -24.55
N PRO A 604 -15.27 33.06 -25.59
CA PRO A 604 -15.74 33.58 -26.87
C PRO A 604 -17.11 34.25 -26.70
N ARG A 605 -17.34 35.36 -27.40
CA ARG A 605 -18.65 36.03 -27.43
C ARG A 605 -19.60 35.26 -28.35
N GLY A 606 -20.66 34.71 -27.77
CA GLY A 606 -21.93 34.41 -28.45
C GLY A 606 -23.00 35.42 -28.00
N GLU A 607 -24.02 35.63 -28.82
CA GLU A 607 -24.91 36.81 -28.71
C GLU A 607 -26.28 36.53 -28.07
N GLU A 608 -26.66 37.44 -27.16
CA GLU A 608 -28.00 37.85 -26.70
C GLU A 608 -28.98 36.86 -26.02
N ASP A 609 -29.51 37.29 -24.87
CA ASP A 609 -30.62 36.68 -24.15
C ASP A 609 -31.95 36.77 -24.92
N VAL A 610 -32.59 35.63 -25.20
CA VAL A 610 -34.02 35.57 -25.55
C VAL A 610 -34.72 34.49 -24.72
N ALA A 611 -35.17 34.86 -23.52
CA ALA A 611 -35.91 33.96 -22.63
C ALA A 611 -37.37 33.77 -23.09
N PHE A 612 -37.75 32.58 -23.58
CA PHE A 612 -39.15 32.25 -23.87
C PHE A 612 -39.52 30.77 -23.67
N PHE A 613 -40.18 30.49 -22.54
CA PHE A 613 -41.01 29.30 -22.20
C PHE A 613 -40.80 27.97 -22.98
N GLY A 614 -40.16 26.98 -22.33
CA GLY A 614 -40.32 25.57 -22.71
C GLY A 614 -39.43 24.61 -21.92
N SER A 615 -40.04 23.61 -21.25
CA SER A 615 -39.44 22.34 -20.76
C SER A 615 -37.94 22.30 -20.41
N SER A 616 -37.62 22.29 -19.11
CA SER A 616 -36.30 21.92 -18.61
C SER A 616 -36.03 20.42 -18.79
N GLN A 617 -35.39 20.06 -19.90
CA GLN A 617 -34.41 18.97 -19.91
C GLN A 617 -33.02 19.61 -19.84
N ASP A 618 -32.04 18.93 -19.26
CA ASP A 618 -30.65 19.40 -19.26
C ASP A 618 -30.06 19.27 -20.67
N ASP A 619 -30.14 20.34 -21.48
CA ASP A 619 -29.41 20.51 -22.74
C ASP A 619 -27.90 20.74 -22.48
N ARG A 620 -27.29 19.89 -21.65
CA ARG A 620 -25.84 19.68 -21.70
C ARG A 620 -25.55 18.87 -22.98
N PRO A 621 -24.53 19.23 -23.77
CA PRO A 621 -24.14 18.37 -24.88
C PRO A 621 -23.71 17.01 -24.31
N VAL A 622 -24.17 15.92 -24.94
CA VAL A 622 -23.89 14.54 -24.47
C VAL A 622 -22.39 14.20 -24.51
N PHE A 623 -21.61 15.03 -25.21
CA PHE A 623 -20.15 15.05 -25.23
C PHE A 623 -19.72 16.51 -25.03
N ASP A 624 -18.99 16.81 -23.96
CA ASP A 624 -18.35 18.12 -23.80
C ASP A 624 -17.18 18.23 -24.79
N THR A 625 -17.43 18.84 -25.94
CA THR A 625 -16.43 19.07 -27.00
C THR A 625 -15.53 20.27 -26.70
N GLU A 626 -15.29 20.59 -25.42
CA GLU A 626 -14.32 21.63 -25.02
C GLU A 626 -12.89 21.10 -25.19
N ASN A 627 -12.39 21.16 -26.43
CA ASN A 627 -11.01 20.81 -26.73
C ASN A 627 -10.04 21.73 -25.95
N PRO A 628 -9.22 21.19 -25.02
CA PRO A 628 -8.41 22.01 -24.13
C PRO A 628 -7.25 22.73 -24.84
N VAL A 629 -6.74 22.16 -25.94
CA VAL A 629 -5.56 22.67 -26.65
C VAL A 629 -5.80 22.67 -28.16
N ASN A 630 -5.88 23.87 -28.77
CA ASN A 630 -6.29 24.05 -30.16
C ASN A 630 -5.12 24.16 -31.16
N SER A 631 -3.88 24.34 -30.67
CA SER A 631 -2.69 24.47 -31.51
C SER A 631 -1.42 23.95 -30.83
N MET A 632 -0.42 23.58 -31.63
CA MET A 632 0.89 23.16 -31.13
C MET A 632 1.59 24.25 -30.30
N ASN A 633 1.53 25.51 -30.74
CA ASN A 633 2.12 26.63 -30.00
C ASN A 633 1.47 26.79 -28.61
N GLN A 634 0.15 26.60 -28.49
CA GLN A 634 -0.53 26.61 -27.19
C GLN A 634 -0.06 25.45 -26.29
N PHE A 635 0.29 24.29 -26.84
CA PHE A 635 0.88 23.18 -26.09
C PHE A 635 2.30 23.50 -25.58
N ASP A 636 3.11 24.10 -26.45
CA ASP A 636 4.51 24.48 -26.18
C ASP A 636 4.63 25.66 -25.19
N GLU A 637 3.66 26.58 -25.17
CA GLU A 637 3.63 27.74 -24.27
C GLU A 637 3.16 27.42 -22.83
N MET A 638 2.53 26.26 -22.59
CA MET A 638 2.05 25.87 -21.26
C MET A 638 3.16 25.33 -20.36
N ASN A 639 3.26 25.88 -19.15
CA ASN A 639 4.14 25.37 -18.10
C ASN A 639 3.53 24.13 -17.40
N ASP A 640 4.31 23.40 -16.61
CA ASP A 640 3.87 22.20 -15.87
C ASP A 640 2.60 22.45 -15.06
N GLY A 641 2.56 23.60 -14.37
CA GLY A 641 1.41 24.02 -13.58
C GLY A 641 0.16 24.30 -14.42
N ASP A 642 0.32 24.81 -15.64
CA ASP A 642 -0.81 25.05 -16.55
C ASP A 642 -1.34 23.73 -17.11
N LYS A 643 -0.45 22.83 -17.54
CA LYS A 643 -0.78 21.46 -17.98
C LYS A 643 -1.48 20.67 -16.86
N ALA A 644 -0.98 20.78 -15.62
CA ALA A 644 -1.59 20.17 -14.44
C ALA A 644 -2.96 20.78 -14.06
N GLN A 645 -3.13 22.11 -14.15
CA GLN A 645 -4.44 22.76 -13.97
C GLN A 645 -5.43 22.33 -15.06
N LEU A 646 -4.95 22.13 -16.29
CA LEU A 646 -5.77 21.71 -17.42
C LEU A 646 -6.26 20.27 -17.25
N LEU A 647 -5.39 19.35 -16.83
CA LEU A 647 -5.76 17.98 -16.45
C LEU A 647 -6.84 17.96 -15.34
N LEU A 648 -6.67 18.72 -14.26
CA LEU A 648 -7.65 18.76 -13.16
C LEU A 648 -8.98 19.48 -13.50
N ARG A 649 -9.06 20.19 -14.63
CA ARG A 649 -10.30 20.84 -15.12
C ARG A 649 -11.12 19.96 -16.07
N LEU A 650 -10.57 18.84 -16.52
CA LEU A 650 -11.22 17.96 -17.48
C LEU A 650 -11.98 16.85 -16.75
N ASP A 651 -13.32 16.85 -16.83
CA ASP A 651 -14.19 15.78 -16.28
C ASP A 651 -13.87 14.37 -16.82
N SER A 652 -13.13 14.30 -17.94
CA SER A 652 -12.59 13.07 -18.52
C SER A 652 -11.34 12.54 -17.80
N PHE A 653 -10.56 13.40 -17.13
CA PHE A 653 -9.35 13.01 -16.40
C PHE A 653 -9.70 12.40 -15.03
N LYS A 654 -9.45 11.09 -14.92
CA LYS A 654 -9.68 10.29 -13.70
C LYS A 654 -8.38 9.69 -13.15
N GLY A 655 -7.24 10.21 -13.59
CA GLY A 655 -5.92 9.82 -13.11
C GLY A 655 -5.46 10.63 -11.91
N GLU A 656 -4.35 10.22 -11.32
CA GLU A 656 -3.59 11.06 -10.38
C GLU A 656 -2.51 11.82 -11.14
N LEU A 657 -2.16 13.03 -10.68
CA LEU A 657 -1.06 13.80 -11.28
C LEU A 657 0.30 13.23 -10.85
N PRO A 658 1.30 13.19 -11.75
CA PRO A 658 2.64 12.72 -11.42
C PRO A 658 3.30 13.67 -10.41
N ARG A 659 3.85 13.14 -9.32
CA ARG A 659 4.50 13.96 -8.29
C ARG A 659 5.62 14.83 -8.89
N PRO A 660 5.89 16.04 -8.37
CA PRO A 660 6.93 16.94 -8.88
C PRO A 660 8.32 16.30 -8.99
N ARG A 661 8.63 15.33 -8.13
CA ARG A 661 9.86 14.53 -8.18
C ARG A 661 9.99 13.72 -9.48
N VAL A 662 8.90 13.14 -9.98
CA VAL A 662 8.88 12.36 -11.22
C VAL A 662 9.21 13.26 -12.42
N LEU A 663 8.65 14.48 -12.44
CA LEU A 663 8.91 15.49 -13.48
C LEU A 663 10.36 16.01 -13.42
N LYS A 664 10.86 16.34 -12.22
CA LYS A 664 12.28 16.68 -12.00
C LYS A 664 13.21 15.55 -12.49
N ASN A 665 12.85 14.29 -12.24
CA ASN A 665 13.61 13.12 -12.69
C ASN A 665 13.50 12.85 -14.20
N ALA A 666 12.39 13.20 -14.86
CA ALA A 666 12.27 13.13 -16.32
C ALA A 666 13.24 14.14 -16.96
N ARG A 667 13.22 15.39 -16.49
CA ARG A 667 14.12 16.47 -16.93
C ARG A 667 15.60 16.20 -16.66
N LEU A 668 15.92 15.52 -15.55
CA LEU A 668 17.30 15.11 -15.28
C LEU A 668 17.77 13.95 -16.18
N LYS A 669 16.85 13.17 -16.76
CA LYS A 669 17.18 12.12 -17.75
C LYS A 669 17.28 12.68 -19.16
N SER A 670 16.38 13.56 -19.60
CA SER A 670 16.39 14.11 -20.96
C SER A 670 17.75 14.75 -21.31
N ASN A 671 18.35 15.46 -20.36
CA ASN A 671 19.72 16.01 -20.44
C ASN A 671 20.85 15.01 -20.83
N GLY A 672 20.60 13.69 -20.86
CA GLY A 672 21.51 12.69 -21.43
C GLY A 672 20.83 11.61 -22.30
N ASP A 673 19.51 11.67 -22.45
CA ASP A 673 18.66 10.73 -23.19
C ASP A 673 17.34 11.44 -23.52
N ASP A 674 17.35 12.30 -24.55
CA ASP A 674 16.21 13.11 -25.02
C ASP A 674 14.97 12.29 -25.49
N SER A 675 14.99 10.96 -25.31
CA SER A 675 13.94 10.05 -25.78
C SER A 675 12.74 9.88 -24.84
N ALA A 676 12.79 10.41 -23.62
CA ALA A 676 11.67 10.39 -22.69
C ALA A 676 10.76 11.63 -22.83
N MET A 677 9.45 11.44 -22.99
CA MET A 677 8.48 12.54 -22.82
C MET A 677 8.37 12.96 -21.35
N ASP A 678 7.99 14.21 -21.10
CA ASP A 678 7.60 14.65 -19.76
C ASP A 678 6.28 13.94 -19.36
N PRO A 679 6.15 13.32 -18.16
CA PRO A 679 4.97 12.53 -17.78
C PRO A 679 3.63 13.29 -17.76
N LEU A 680 3.64 14.62 -17.66
CA LEU A 680 2.41 15.42 -17.84
C LEU A 680 1.93 15.41 -19.29
N ASP A 681 2.84 15.36 -20.25
CA ASP A 681 2.52 15.35 -21.67
C ASP A 681 1.95 13.99 -22.07
N GLU A 682 2.53 12.89 -21.55
CA GLU A 682 1.98 11.53 -21.71
C GLU A 682 0.52 11.41 -21.20
N LEU A 683 0.16 12.10 -20.12
CA LEU A 683 -1.21 12.15 -19.60
C LEU A 683 -2.13 13.12 -20.33
N LEU A 684 -1.60 14.24 -20.85
CA LEU A 684 -2.40 15.23 -21.57
C LEU A 684 -2.68 14.80 -23.02
N LEU A 685 -1.74 14.10 -23.68
CA LEU A 685 -1.85 13.69 -25.09
C LEU A 685 -3.16 12.96 -25.44
N PRO A 686 -3.65 11.96 -24.68
CA PRO A 686 -4.93 11.29 -24.97
C PRO A 686 -6.16 12.21 -24.91
N LEU A 687 -6.04 13.40 -24.31
CA LEU A 687 -7.13 14.37 -24.08
C LEU A 687 -7.06 15.61 -24.99
N ILE A 688 -6.10 15.65 -25.92
CA ILE A 688 -5.91 16.72 -26.90
C ILE A 688 -6.46 16.30 -28.27
N ASP A 689 -6.95 17.27 -29.06
CA ASP A 689 -7.19 17.16 -30.51
C ASP A 689 -6.15 16.28 -31.24
N GLU A 690 -6.62 15.23 -31.95
CA GLU A 690 -5.82 14.29 -32.76
C GLU A 690 -4.69 14.99 -33.53
N SER A 691 -4.99 16.12 -34.16
CA SER A 691 -4.06 16.83 -35.04
C SER A 691 -2.92 17.51 -34.27
N VAL A 692 -3.17 18.04 -33.07
CA VAL A 692 -2.13 18.62 -32.21
C VAL A 692 -1.35 17.49 -31.53
N ARG A 693 -2.04 16.49 -30.97
CA ARG A 693 -1.45 15.28 -30.39
C ARG A 693 -0.44 14.62 -31.33
N ARG A 694 -0.75 14.59 -32.61
CA ARG A 694 0.11 14.03 -33.66
C ARG A 694 1.28 14.92 -34.04
N GLN A 695 1.12 16.26 -34.05
CA GLN A 695 2.25 17.18 -34.21
C GLN A 695 3.27 17.03 -33.06
N VAL A 696 2.81 16.80 -31.82
CA VAL A 696 3.69 16.44 -30.70
C VAL A 696 4.41 15.11 -30.96
N LEU A 697 3.66 14.04 -31.28
CA LEU A 697 4.23 12.69 -31.50
C LEU A 697 5.25 12.66 -32.65
N VAL A 698 5.01 13.37 -33.76
CA VAL A 698 5.97 13.50 -34.86
C VAL A 698 7.24 14.20 -34.37
N ARG A 699 7.14 15.39 -33.76
CA ARG A 699 8.31 16.13 -33.26
C ARG A 699 9.13 15.31 -32.25
N THR A 700 8.47 14.54 -31.38
CA THR A 700 9.15 13.67 -30.41
C THR A 700 9.78 12.44 -31.07
N ALA A 701 9.17 11.83 -32.09
CA ALA A 701 9.81 10.76 -32.86
C ALA A 701 11.00 11.27 -33.70
N GLU A 702 10.94 12.50 -34.23
CA GLU A 702 12.08 13.18 -34.85
C GLU A 702 13.23 13.41 -33.85
N ALA A 703 12.92 13.89 -32.64
CA ALA A 703 13.92 14.09 -31.58
C ALA A 703 14.61 12.79 -31.14
N LYS A 704 13.87 11.66 -31.15
CA LYS A 704 14.42 10.32 -30.88
C LYS A 704 15.24 9.74 -32.03
N GLY A 705 14.93 10.13 -33.27
CA GLY A 705 15.39 9.43 -34.47
C GLY A 705 14.61 8.13 -34.75
N ASP A 706 13.38 7.99 -34.21
CA ASP A 706 12.52 6.81 -34.37
C ASP A 706 11.82 6.82 -35.75
N TYR A 707 12.61 6.65 -36.82
CA TYR A 707 12.14 6.71 -38.21
C TYR A 707 11.02 5.71 -38.56
N GLU A 708 10.91 4.59 -37.85
CA GLU A 708 9.81 3.62 -38.03
C GLU A 708 8.47 4.21 -37.57
N ILE A 709 8.46 4.92 -36.44
CA ILE A 709 7.27 5.61 -35.92
C ILE A 709 6.91 6.79 -36.83
N LEU A 710 7.89 7.51 -37.37
CA LEU A 710 7.65 8.60 -38.32
C LEU A 710 6.99 8.12 -39.62
N ASP A 711 7.46 7.03 -40.22
CA ASP A 711 6.86 6.46 -41.45
C ASP A 711 5.43 5.95 -41.18
N GLU A 712 5.14 5.39 -40.00
CA GLU A 712 3.76 5.07 -39.59
C GLU A 712 2.89 6.34 -39.41
N LEU A 713 3.42 7.37 -38.73
CA LEU A 713 2.72 8.65 -38.54
C LEU A 713 2.55 9.46 -39.83
N ASP A 714 3.36 9.26 -40.87
CA ASP A 714 3.16 9.84 -42.20
C ASP A 714 2.18 9.05 -43.08
N ARG A 715 2.08 7.73 -42.90
CA ARG A 715 1.16 6.87 -43.68
C ARG A 715 -0.31 7.02 -43.29
N VAL A 716 -0.60 7.17 -42.00
CA VAL A 716 -1.98 7.09 -41.47
C VAL A 716 -2.61 8.49 -41.31
N LYS A 717 -2.22 9.49 -42.12
CA LYS A 717 -2.62 10.90 -41.88
C LYS A 717 -4.14 11.10 -42.00
N SER A 718 -4.71 11.80 -41.03
CA SER A 718 -6.15 12.10 -41.02
C SER A 718 -6.48 13.17 -42.05
N ARG A 719 -7.71 13.18 -42.58
CA ARG A 719 -8.10 14.16 -43.61
C ARG A 719 -7.99 15.60 -43.10
N ARG A 720 -8.31 15.79 -41.82
CA ARG A 720 -8.22 17.08 -41.13
C ARG A 720 -6.78 17.52 -40.91
N GLN A 721 -5.85 16.60 -40.63
CA GLN A 721 -4.42 16.90 -40.61
C GLN A 721 -3.90 17.30 -41.99
N ILE A 722 -4.26 16.57 -43.05
CA ILE A 722 -3.85 16.90 -44.43
C ILE A 722 -4.35 18.29 -44.84
N ALA A 723 -5.56 18.68 -44.41
CA ALA A 723 -6.06 20.04 -44.61
C ALA A 723 -5.24 21.10 -43.84
N LYS A 724 -4.84 20.85 -42.59
CA LYS A 724 -3.94 21.75 -41.82
C LYS A 724 -2.55 21.87 -42.45
N GLU A 725 -1.92 20.77 -42.85
CA GLU A 725 -0.61 20.77 -43.52
C GLU A 725 -0.67 21.56 -44.85
N ASN A 726 -1.74 21.38 -45.64
CA ASN A 726 -1.95 22.14 -46.87
C ASN A 726 -2.23 23.64 -46.62
N TYR A 727 -2.85 24.01 -45.50
CA TYR A 727 -3.02 25.40 -45.08
C TYR A 727 -1.67 26.06 -44.77
N GLU A 728 -0.82 25.40 -43.98
CA GLU A 728 0.50 25.89 -43.59
C GLU A 728 1.38 26.10 -44.84
N ILE A 729 1.42 25.10 -45.74
CA ILE A 729 2.14 25.21 -47.03
C ILE A 729 1.60 26.38 -47.88
N ALA A 730 0.29 26.53 -48.01
CA ALA A 730 -0.30 27.61 -48.80
C ALA A 730 -0.01 29.01 -48.23
N LYS A 731 0.08 29.10 -46.90
CA LYS A 731 0.39 30.33 -46.15
C LYS A 731 1.86 30.72 -46.32
N ASP A 732 2.78 29.77 -46.23
CA ASP A 732 4.21 29.99 -46.48
C ASP A 732 4.51 30.33 -47.95
N GLU A 733 3.72 29.80 -48.89
CA GLU A 733 3.76 30.19 -50.30
C GLU A 733 3.10 31.57 -50.59
N GLY A 734 2.48 32.22 -49.60
CA GLY A 734 1.80 33.52 -49.76
C GLY A 734 0.53 33.45 -50.62
N LYS A 735 -0.21 32.33 -50.55
CA LYS A 735 -1.44 32.07 -51.34
C LYS A 735 -2.67 32.17 -50.46
N ASP A 736 -2.94 33.36 -49.93
CA ASP A 736 -3.99 33.64 -48.94
C ASP A 736 -5.34 32.98 -49.30
N ASP A 737 -5.88 33.22 -50.51
CA ASP A 737 -7.14 32.61 -51.01
C ASP A 737 -7.21 31.07 -50.87
N LEU A 738 -6.06 30.39 -50.96
CA LEU A 738 -5.92 28.94 -50.96
C LEU A 738 -5.69 28.40 -49.53
N ALA A 739 -5.01 29.16 -48.68
CA ALA A 739 -4.99 28.91 -47.23
C ALA A 739 -6.41 29.07 -46.64
N ASP A 740 -7.10 30.17 -46.95
CA ASP A 740 -8.48 30.46 -46.55
C ASP A 740 -9.46 29.32 -46.87
N MET A 741 -9.21 28.56 -47.95
CA MET A 741 -9.99 27.40 -48.34
C MET A 741 -9.67 26.15 -47.51
N TRP A 742 -8.39 25.88 -47.24
CA TRP A 742 -7.97 24.73 -46.43
C TRP A 742 -8.29 24.88 -44.94
N GLU A 743 -8.24 26.10 -44.41
CA GLU A 743 -8.66 26.41 -43.03
C GLU A 743 -10.14 26.03 -42.83
N LYS A 744 -11.00 26.49 -43.73
CA LYS A 744 -12.45 26.19 -43.70
C LYS A 744 -12.76 24.71 -43.92
N GLU A 745 -11.93 24.00 -44.69
CA GLU A 745 -12.04 22.54 -44.84
C GLU A 745 -11.58 21.79 -43.57
N ALA A 746 -10.53 22.24 -42.89
CA ALA A 746 -10.06 21.68 -41.62
C ALA A 746 -11.03 21.95 -40.45
N GLU A 747 -11.64 23.14 -40.41
CA GLU A 747 -12.77 23.46 -39.53
C GLU A 747 -13.96 22.54 -39.84
N PHE A 748 -14.38 22.45 -41.11
CA PHE A 748 -15.50 21.63 -41.53
C PHE A 748 -15.33 20.17 -41.13
N LEU A 749 -14.19 19.55 -41.43
CA LEU A 749 -13.85 18.18 -41.03
C LEU A 749 -13.82 18.01 -39.51
N GLY A 750 -13.48 19.06 -38.75
CA GLY A 750 -13.63 19.07 -37.30
C GLY A 750 -15.09 19.01 -36.86
N THR A 751 -15.97 19.81 -37.46
CA THR A 751 -17.42 19.85 -37.13
C THR A 751 -18.20 18.60 -37.52
N LEU A 752 -17.60 17.65 -38.24
CA LEU A 752 -18.21 16.35 -38.54
C LEU A 752 -18.01 15.32 -37.42
N ARG A 753 -16.91 15.41 -36.66
CA ARG A 753 -16.55 14.39 -35.67
C ARG A 753 -17.44 14.45 -34.43
N ALA A 754 -17.69 13.27 -33.85
CA ALA A 754 -18.30 13.17 -32.51
C ALA A 754 -17.29 13.50 -31.41
N ASP A 755 -16.05 13.03 -31.57
CA ASP A 755 -14.91 13.27 -30.68
C ASP A 755 -13.69 13.71 -31.52
N VAL A 756 -13.04 14.79 -31.08
CA VAL A 756 -11.89 15.42 -31.74
C VAL A 756 -10.55 14.88 -31.20
N THR A 757 -10.55 14.24 -30.03
CA THR A 757 -9.35 13.61 -29.41
C THR A 757 -9.04 12.22 -29.99
N GLN A 758 -10.04 11.60 -30.61
CA GLN A 758 -9.95 10.27 -31.23
C GLN A 758 -9.39 10.32 -32.67
N ASP A 759 -8.66 9.27 -33.05
CA ASP A 759 -8.13 9.10 -34.41
C ASP A 759 -9.23 8.84 -35.44
N GLU A 760 -9.02 9.30 -36.67
CA GLU A 760 -9.96 9.08 -37.77
C GLU A 760 -10.19 7.58 -38.06
N GLY A 761 -11.37 7.08 -37.66
CA GLY A 761 -11.75 5.68 -37.81
C GLY A 761 -11.40 4.75 -36.63
N SER A 762 -10.95 5.27 -35.48
CA SER A 762 -10.87 4.46 -34.25
C SER A 762 -12.25 4.05 -33.72
N TYR A 763 -13.28 4.84 -34.03
CA TYR A 763 -14.66 4.66 -33.59
C TYR A 763 -15.65 4.47 -34.76
N SER A 764 -16.90 4.17 -34.39
CA SER A 764 -17.98 3.90 -35.34
C SER A 764 -18.32 5.14 -36.18
N THR A 765 -18.23 5.02 -37.50
CA THR A 765 -18.62 6.09 -38.46
C THR A 765 -20.10 6.50 -38.38
N TYR A 766 -20.91 5.79 -37.59
CA TYR A 766 -22.30 6.18 -37.29
C TYR A 766 -22.44 7.19 -36.14
N MET A 767 -21.35 7.53 -35.45
CA MET A 767 -21.32 8.63 -34.47
C MET A 767 -20.97 9.96 -35.14
N ASP A 768 -20.15 9.93 -36.20
CA ASP A 768 -19.85 11.10 -37.03
C ASP A 768 -21.09 11.61 -37.78
N ARG A 769 -21.08 12.89 -38.12
CA ARG A 769 -22.06 13.49 -39.02
C ARG A 769 -21.73 13.14 -40.46
N ASP A 770 -22.73 12.67 -41.21
CA ASP A 770 -22.61 12.38 -42.64
C ASP A 770 -22.01 13.58 -43.43
N GLU A 771 -20.77 13.43 -43.91
CA GLU A 771 -20.05 14.46 -44.69
C GLU A 771 -20.91 15.00 -45.83
N TRP A 772 -21.56 14.09 -46.58
CA TRP A 772 -22.44 14.42 -47.69
C TRP A 772 -23.68 15.22 -47.26
N TYR A 773 -24.25 14.89 -46.10
CA TYR A 773 -25.42 15.58 -45.56
C TYR A 773 -25.06 16.99 -45.13
N GLU A 774 -24.00 17.18 -44.34
CA GLU A 774 -23.59 18.50 -43.86
C GLU A 774 -23.07 19.41 -44.99
N ARG A 775 -22.26 18.90 -45.94
CA ARG A 775 -21.91 19.69 -47.14
C ARG A 775 -23.15 20.10 -47.95
N THR A 776 -24.22 19.29 -47.93
CA THR A 776 -25.48 19.63 -48.60
C THR A 776 -26.29 20.66 -47.80
N ARG A 777 -26.37 20.51 -46.47
CA ARG A 777 -27.02 21.43 -45.53
C ARG A 777 -26.40 22.83 -45.58
N GLN A 778 -25.07 22.93 -45.55
CA GLN A 778 -24.35 24.19 -45.71
C GLN A 778 -24.64 24.86 -47.07
N LYS A 779 -24.57 24.12 -48.18
CA LYS A 779 -24.88 24.63 -49.53
C LYS A 779 -26.34 25.07 -49.68
N ILE A 780 -27.28 24.51 -48.90
CA ILE A 780 -28.66 24.99 -48.83
C ILE A 780 -28.76 26.26 -47.96
N SER A 781 -28.08 26.29 -46.80
CA SER A 781 -28.00 27.46 -45.92
C SER A 781 -27.46 28.69 -46.65
N GLU A 782 -26.34 28.57 -47.36
CA GLU A 782 -25.80 29.64 -48.21
C GLU A 782 -26.78 30.13 -49.28
N LYS A 783 -27.43 29.21 -49.99
CA LYS A 783 -28.42 29.54 -51.03
C LYS A 783 -29.63 30.25 -50.44
N ASN A 784 -29.99 29.95 -49.19
CA ASN A 784 -31.08 30.62 -48.48
C ASN A 784 -30.65 32.00 -47.98
N LYS A 785 -29.45 32.16 -47.38
CA LYS A 785 -28.88 33.49 -47.08
C LYS A 785 -28.84 34.38 -48.32
N LYS A 786 -28.35 33.86 -49.45
CA LYS A 786 -28.30 34.55 -50.76
C LYS A 786 -29.69 34.78 -51.42
N ARG A 787 -30.79 34.24 -50.88
CA ARG A 787 -32.16 34.39 -51.40
C ARG A 787 -33.08 35.24 -50.53
N PHE A 788 -32.86 35.26 -49.21
CA PHE A 788 -33.63 36.05 -48.26
C PHE A 788 -32.90 37.32 -47.81
N GLY A 789 -31.58 37.43 -48.06
CA GLY A 789 -30.70 38.40 -47.40
C GLY A 789 -30.46 38.00 -45.94
N SER A 790 -29.67 38.79 -45.20
CA SER A 790 -29.97 38.95 -43.78
C SER A 790 -31.27 39.73 -43.68
N LEU A 791 -32.18 39.32 -42.77
CA LEU A 791 -33.39 40.12 -42.52
C LEU A 791 -33.04 41.50 -41.91
N MET A 792 -31.80 41.68 -41.44
CA MET A 792 -31.23 42.93 -40.95
C MET A 792 -30.48 43.75 -42.03
N ASP A 793 -30.15 43.20 -43.21
CA ASP A 793 -29.49 43.96 -44.30
C ASP A 793 -30.39 45.08 -44.88
N GLY A 794 -31.66 45.13 -44.45
CA GLY A 794 -32.64 46.16 -44.79
C GLY A 794 -32.97 47.14 -43.66
N ILE A 795 -32.16 47.20 -42.59
CA ILE A 795 -32.35 48.10 -41.44
C ILE A 795 -31.09 48.95 -41.20
N GLU A 796 -30.89 49.94 -42.06
CA GLU A 796 -30.16 51.20 -41.78
C GLU A 796 -31.15 52.38 -41.82
#